data_AF-D2QZV3-F1
#
_entry.id   AF-D2QZV3-F1
#
_cell.length_a   1.000
_cell.length_b   1.000
_cell.length_c   1.000
_cell.angle_alpha   90.00
_cell.angle_beta   90.00
_cell.angle_gamma   90.00
#
_symmetry.space_group_name_H-M   'P 1'
#
loop_
_entity.id
_entity.type
_entity.pdbx_description
1 polymer ?
#
loop_
_entity_poly.entity_id
_entity_poly.type
_entity_poly.pdbx_seq_one_letter_code
_entity_poly.pdbx_strand_id
1 'polypeptide(L)'
;MFGLSPGFSEKNKRHSAAPRLRRALLERLEDRSMMASLPYGATAADTGEYMLGKVHVTVVLMESTPTMSPGDNGVVRITPTGGSAYNFNYIPENWNSTLISSVKNKVIEATNWWEQTLDTDPNVRDGLLDYSVDFTYADSPVPTGYEPIARPSNDFALWIYDFLNTTGLPISGNFSTDIRTFNNFQRERTGSDWAFTLFVVNDTNDADKQFDPSGAFDRSFAYAGGRFAVVLASRPASIFAHEIGHQFWALDEYAGLGNYSAKRGYYNTQNVNSAENPTPGFSQQPSLMSNDPGLTQAYNSFTTSDASKQMIGWQDSDGDGIFDVLDVPFSLSGSGSYNASTGMYNFKGASSVETLANLNTSGLGNDITINKIRVAEYAIDNGPWQVAATYENLYSTSLDLSFPVPSGDHEIRIRTHDTVTGAMSPEFIASTRGSSAYTESGIAGYLYRDDNDSGTWDVGESPLAGWNVRLVDDLGQPLQLSHVLEPNDYANSHVLSTQLAGIRLSVQGGDSLASNRDVTAVVATIQPSAGKVFGGRSAVFGNVRETWSSTRFLKIEFDTPQSSVSIKAYSGGTASYGRLEAYDATGKLIERYTTSELTGSSSEVMRIERPDADISYVIARGHMGTEVVLDSLEVGPATSTVTDANGAYVLPLLPSGTFNVAIEVLPTYEPTTALGSEAEVIVSAGETTSDVNFGFAPPGNPWTNPFDPLNVSDDRYITPFDALLVINWLNQYGQNPTLPAIRPDGNYFIDVNNDGRCTPFDALLVINHLNLNGSTPAIVGESEPPDEGGNNGSGDGGTGDGGTGDGGTGGSGTGEGGTGDGGSGSGGGSSGGGSSGTIIELPGGPAGEGEPSAEVYDLLLAIPVTSSAATSELTLPLTDDDAEWLALSGSSSLASYVDQWAVDLLAEDRSLGVLKRRR
;
A
#
# COMPACT_ATOMS: atom_id res chain seq x y z
N MET A 1 54.12 14.13 -47.09
CA MET A 1 54.47 13.50 -48.40
C MET A 1 53.26 13.59 -49.33
N PHE A 2 53.47 13.53 -50.65
CA PHE A 2 52.54 13.99 -51.68
C PHE A 2 51.49 12.95 -52.15
N GLY A 3 50.40 13.45 -52.77
CA GLY A 3 49.44 12.66 -53.57
C GLY A 3 48.02 13.25 -53.49
N LEU A 4 47.76 14.47 -53.98
CA LEU A 4 47.33 14.81 -55.35
C LEU A 4 45.85 14.49 -55.69
N SER A 5 45.24 15.37 -56.49
CA SER A 5 43.78 15.57 -56.61
C SER A 5 43.31 15.37 -58.10
N PRO A 6 42.18 15.93 -58.59
CA PRO A 6 40.91 15.21 -58.80
C PRO A 6 40.45 15.19 -60.29
N GLY A 7 39.23 14.74 -60.59
CA GLY A 7 38.61 15.05 -61.90
C GLY A 7 37.22 14.48 -62.21
N PHE A 8 36.53 15.20 -63.12
CA PHE A 8 35.28 14.90 -63.85
C PHE A 8 33.93 15.02 -63.11
N SER A 9 32.80 15.44 -63.73
CA SER A 9 32.41 16.39 -64.81
C SER A 9 30.98 16.00 -65.27
N GLU A 10 30.23 16.93 -65.87
CA GLU A 10 28.76 16.87 -66.05
C GLU A 10 28.19 16.00 -67.20
N LYS A 11 26.88 15.68 -67.06
CA LYS A 11 25.85 15.39 -68.11
C LYS A 11 26.02 14.04 -68.87
N ASN A 12 24.98 13.32 -69.30
CA ASN A 12 23.63 13.75 -69.72
C ASN A 12 22.59 12.59 -69.83
N LYS A 13 21.30 12.94 -69.91
CA LYS A 13 20.13 12.18 -70.42
C LYS A 13 19.46 11.04 -69.60
N ARG A 14 18.11 11.02 -69.73
CA ARG A 14 17.10 10.20 -69.03
C ARG A 14 16.76 8.92 -69.82
N HIS A 15 16.24 7.86 -69.17
CA HIS A 15 14.96 7.22 -69.52
C HIS A 15 14.45 6.19 -68.46
N SER A 16 13.13 6.23 -68.21
CA SER A 16 12.23 5.19 -67.64
C SER A 16 12.60 4.31 -66.41
N ALA A 17 12.05 4.72 -65.25
CA ALA A 17 11.11 3.96 -64.40
C ALA A 17 11.32 2.47 -64.02
N ALA A 18 11.50 2.24 -62.71
CA ALA A 18 10.96 1.12 -61.93
C ALA A 18 10.75 1.59 -60.45
N PRO A 19 9.79 1.02 -59.67
CA PRO A 19 9.30 1.66 -58.44
C PRO A 19 10.18 1.46 -57.20
N ARG A 20 10.02 2.37 -56.23
CA ARG A 20 10.76 2.42 -54.96
C ARG A 20 10.34 1.28 -54.01
N LEU A 21 11.30 0.42 -53.63
CA LEU A 21 11.24 -0.26 -52.33
C LEU A 21 11.63 0.75 -51.25
N ARG A 22 10.68 1.16 -50.40
CA ARG A 22 11.01 1.85 -49.15
C ARG A 22 11.73 0.85 -48.24
N ARG A 23 13.00 1.09 -47.93
CA ARG A 23 13.60 0.52 -46.72
C ARG A 23 12.78 1.05 -45.54
N ALA A 24 12.27 0.15 -44.71
CA ALA A 24 11.90 0.53 -43.35
C ALA A 24 13.19 1.00 -42.67
N LEU A 25 13.21 2.25 -42.23
CA LEU A 25 14.07 2.65 -41.13
C LEU A 25 13.47 1.95 -39.90
N LEU A 26 14.28 1.20 -39.16
CA LEU A 26 13.92 0.92 -37.79
C LEU A 26 13.99 2.26 -37.06
N GLU A 27 12.83 2.84 -36.78
CA GLU A 27 12.71 3.65 -35.57
C GLU A 27 13.19 2.75 -34.43
N ARG A 28 14.15 3.24 -33.63
CA ARG A 28 14.30 2.71 -32.28
C ARG A 28 12.93 2.88 -31.65
N LEU A 29 12.34 1.80 -31.13
CA LEU A 29 11.37 1.99 -30.07
C LEU A 29 12.10 2.81 -29.00
N GLU A 30 11.57 3.98 -28.70
CA GLU A 30 11.88 4.65 -27.45
C GLU A 30 11.57 3.64 -26.35
N ASP A 31 12.49 3.47 -25.42
CA ASP A 31 12.23 2.63 -24.25
C ASP A 31 10.97 3.17 -23.61
N ARG A 32 9.90 2.36 -23.61
CA ARG A 32 8.72 2.63 -22.81
C ARG A 32 9.17 2.47 -21.37
N SER A 33 9.70 3.55 -20.80
CA SER A 33 9.77 3.72 -19.36
C SER A 33 8.37 3.38 -18.85
N MET A 34 8.28 2.33 -18.05
CA MET A 34 7.05 1.99 -17.35
C MET A 34 6.64 3.25 -16.59
N MET A 35 5.41 3.72 -16.80
CA MET A 35 4.89 4.94 -16.17
C MET A 35 5.26 4.88 -14.69
N ALA A 36 6.12 5.81 -14.24
CA ALA A 36 6.59 5.78 -12.87
C ALA A 36 5.38 5.95 -11.95
N SER A 37 5.16 4.99 -11.06
CA SER A 37 4.15 5.16 -10.02
C SER A 37 4.64 6.26 -9.08
N LEU A 38 3.76 7.20 -8.78
CA LEU A 38 3.98 8.17 -7.71
C LEU A 38 4.30 7.43 -6.40
N PRO A 39 4.99 8.06 -5.43
CA PRO A 39 5.09 7.56 -4.05
C PRO A 39 3.73 7.06 -3.53
N TYR A 40 3.70 5.99 -2.74
CA TYR A 40 2.44 5.41 -2.29
C TYR A 40 1.70 6.42 -1.43
N GLY A 41 0.41 6.63 -1.70
CA GLY A 41 -0.41 7.68 -1.07
C GLY A 41 -0.25 9.09 -1.65
N ALA A 42 0.71 9.33 -2.54
CA ALA A 42 0.91 10.64 -3.18
C ALA A 42 0.02 10.83 -4.42
N THR A 43 -0.35 12.08 -4.66
CA THR A 43 -1.07 12.53 -5.87
C THR A 43 -0.21 13.44 -6.74
N ALA A 44 -0.79 13.87 -7.87
CA ALA A 44 -0.14 14.82 -8.77
C ALA A 44 0.13 16.20 -8.14
N ALA A 45 -0.48 16.51 -7.00
CA ALA A 45 -0.24 17.75 -6.27
C ALA A 45 0.90 17.63 -5.24
N ASP A 46 1.19 16.43 -4.73
CA ASP A 46 2.22 16.17 -3.70
C ASP A 46 3.63 16.11 -4.32
N THR A 47 4.12 17.24 -4.80
CA THR A 47 5.37 17.32 -5.57
C THR A 47 6.63 17.48 -4.70
N GLY A 48 6.50 17.70 -3.40
CA GLY A 48 7.61 17.69 -2.44
C GLY A 48 7.11 17.78 -1.00
N GLU A 49 7.25 16.69 -0.23
CA GLU A 49 6.73 16.59 1.15
C GLU A 49 7.82 16.29 2.20
N TYR A 50 8.85 15.51 1.85
CA TYR A 50 10.08 15.33 2.64
C TYR A 50 11.29 15.12 1.74
N MET A 51 12.48 15.49 2.21
CA MET A 51 13.73 15.51 1.44
C MET A 51 14.44 14.16 1.49
N LEU A 52 13.79 13.11 0.99
CA LEU A 52 14.32 11.75 0.85
C LEU A 52 13.85 11.15 -0.48
N GLY A 53 14.58 10.16 -0.99
CA GLY A 53 14.34 9.58 -2.31
C GLY A 53 14.88 10.45 -3.45
N LYS A 54 14.31 10.28 -4.64
CA LYS A 54 14.74 10.97 -5.86
C LYS A 54 14.04 12.29 -6.04
N VAL A 55 14.81 13.36 -6.21
CA VAL A 55 14.31 14.72 -6.39
C VAL A 55 14.70 15.25 -7.76
N HIS A 56 13.71 15.73 -8.53
CA HIS A 56 13.95 16.41 -9.79
C HIS A 56 13.88 17.93 -9.67
N VAL A 57 14.90 18.62 -10.19
CA VAL A 57 14.97 20.09 -10.18
C VAL A 57 15.01 20.61 -11.61
N THR A 58 13.94 21.25 -12.06
CA THR A 58 13.96 21.98 -13.35
C THR A 58 14.48 23.40 -13.12
N VAL A 59 15.58 23.79 -13.76
CA VAL A 59 16.15 25.13 -13.65
C VAL A 59 15.75 25.98 -14.85
N VAL A 60 15.06 27.09 -14.57
CA VAL A 60 14.52 28.01 -15.59
C VAL A 60 15.18 29.38 -15.47
N LEU A 61 15.73 29.87 -16.58
CA LEU A 61 16.25 31.23 -16.71
C LEU A 61 15.32 32.04 -17.59
N MET A 62 14.90 33.21 -17.13
CA MET A 62 14.03 34.11 -17.90
C MET A 62 14.86 35.18 -18.61
N GLU A 63 14.69 35.34 -19.92
CA GLU A 63 15.35 36.37 -20.74
C GLU A 63 14.33 37.46 -21.11
N SER A 64 14.52 38.68 -20.61
CA SER A 64 13.65 39.81 -20.98
C SER A 64 13.89 40.18 -22.45
N THR A 65 12.82 40.25 -23.26
CA THR A 65 12.95 40.56 -24.69
C THR A 65 12.01 41.69 -25.13
N PRO A 66 12.51 42.66 -25.93
CA PRO A 66 11.68 43.70 -26.51
C PRO A 66 10.69 43.17 -27.57
N THR A 67 10.77 41.89 -27.96
CA THR A 67 9.91 41.28 -28.98
C THR A 67 8.61 40.69 -28.43
N MET A 68 8.42 40.64 -27.11
CA MET A 68 7.20 40.15 -26.47
C MET A 68 6.41 41.29 -25.83
N SER A 69 5.08 41.21 -25.93
CA SER A 69 4.14 42.15 -25.32
C SER A 69 3.75 41.64 -23.92
N PRO A 70 3.64 42.48 -22.88
CA PRO A 70 3.59 43.95 -22.94
C PRO A 70 4.94 44.66 -23.14
N GLY A 71 6.07 44.03 -22.82
CA GLY A 71 7.41 44.52 -23.15
C GLY A 71 7.85 45.69 -22.27
N ASP A 72 8.51 45.40 -21.15
CA ASP A 72 8.97 46.44 -20.20
C ASP A 72 10.02 47.39 -20.80
N ASN A 73 10.84 46.93 -21.75
CA ASN A 73 11.65 47.79 -22.64
C ASN A 73 12.53 48.85 -21.92
N GLY A 74 13.02 48.58 -20.72
CA GLY A 74 13.82 49.51 -19.90
C GLY A 74 13.01 50.47 -19.02
N VAL A 75 11.67 50.41 -19.03
CA VAL A 75 10.78 51.22 -18.18
C VAL A 75 9.58 50.39 -17.68
N VAL A 76 9.63 49.94 -16.43
CA VAL A 76 8.47 49.31 -15.76
C VAL A 76 7.53 50.40 -15.23
N ARG A 77 6.21 50.22 -15.38
CA ARG A 77 5.21 51.09 -14.73
C ARG A 77 4.60 50.38 -13.53
N ILE A 78 5.04 50.77 -12.34
CA ILE A 78 4.68 50.14 -11.06
C ILE A 78 3.53 50.92 -10.42
N THR A 79 2.55 50.22 -9.85
CA THR A 79 1.39 50.82 -9.15
C THR A 79 1.24 50.18 -7.77
N PRO A 80 1.91 50.71 -6.73
CA PRO A 80 1.86 50.12 -5.39
C PRO A 80 0.45 50.17 -4.79
N THR A 81 0.12 49.20 -3.95
CA THR A 81 -1.14 49.16 -3.18
C THR A 81 -1.29 50.42 -2.33
N GLY A 82 -2.32 51.22 -2.61
CA GLY A 82 -2.55 52.52 -1.96
C GLY A 82 -1.61 53.65 -2.39
N GLY A 83 -0.72 53.40 -3.35
CA GLY A 83 0.22 54.38 -3.91
C GLY A 83 -0.28 55.06 -5.19
N SER A 84 0.55 55.97 -5.73
CA SER A 84 0.38 56.49 -7.09
C SER A 84 1.35 55.78 -8.02
N ALA A 85 0.91 55.46 -9.24
CA ALA A 85 1.75 54.79 -10.22
C ALA A 85 2.99 55.63 -10.60
N TYR A 86 4.16 54.99 -10.65
CA TYR A 86 5.42 55.59 -11.10
C TYR A 86 6.06 54.76 -12.22
N ASN A 87 7.00 55.38 -12.93
CA ASN A 87 7.83 54.71 -13.92
C ASN A 87 9.20 54.45 -13.30
N PHE A 88 9.61 53.19 -13.23
CA PHE A 88 10.93 52.75 -12.84
C PHE A 88 11.77 52.50 -14.10
N ASN A 89 12.88 53.22 -14.27
CA ASN A 89 13.77 53.01 -15.41
C ASN A 89 14.89 52.06 -14.98
N TYR A 90 15.12 51.00 -15.75
CA TYR A 90 16.12 49.97 -15.47
C TYR A 90 17.00 49.73 -16.71
N ILE A 91 18.09 48.99 -16.54
CA ILE A 91 18.95 48.55 -17.65
C ILE A 91 18.63 47.07 -17.92
N PRO A 92 18.08 46.70 -19.10
CA PRO A 92 17.73 45.32 -19.39
C PRO A 92 18.88 44.32 -19.22
N GLU A 93 18.54 43.17 -18.68
CA GLU A 93 19.48 42.15 -18.22
C GLU A 93 19.46 40.94 -19.16
N ASN A 94 20.56 40.73 -19.91
CA ASN A 94 20.64 39.64 -20.89
C ASN A 94 21.52 38.51 -20.31
N TRP A 95 21.07 37.26 -20.42
CA TRP A 95 21.88 36.10 -20.04
C TRP A 95 23.06 35.93 -20.99
N ASN A 96 24.19 35.50 -20.44
CA ASN A 96 25.37 35.15 -21.21
C ASN A 96 25.96 33.82 -20.70
N SER A 97 26.71 33.12 -21.55
CA SER A 97 27.22 31.78 -21.25
C SER A 97 28.08 31.69 -19.99
N THR A 98 28.76 32.77 -19.58
CA THR A 98 29.55 32.78 -18.35
C THR A 98 28.65 32.84 -17.12
N LEU A 99 27.62 33.70 -17.14
CA LEU A 99 26.66 33.81 -16.05
C LEU A 99 25.79 32.54 -15.94
N ILE A 100 25.30 32.01 -17.06
CA ILE A 100 24.57 30.72 -17.10
C ILE A 100 25.43 29.62 -16.47
N SER A 101 26.69 29.48 -16.89
CA SER A 101 27.60 28.48 -16.31
C SER A 101 27.83 28.68 -14.81
N SER A 102 27.93 29.93 -14.35
CA SER A 102 28.03 30.24 -12.92
C SER A 102 26.79 29.84 -12.13
N VAL A 103 25.58 30.03 -12.69
CA VAL A 103 24.33 29.60 -12.04
C VAL A 103 24.23 28.08 -12.01
N LYS A 104 24.52 27.40 -13.13
CA LYS A 104 24.51 25.93 -13.20
C LYS A 104 25.43 25.31 -12.14
N ASN A 105 26.63 25.85 -11.97
CA ASN A 105 27.56 25.39 -10.92
C ASN A 105 27.00 25.60 -9.51
N LYS A 106 26.38 26.75 -9.21
CA LYS A 106 25.78 27.03 -7.88
C LYS A 106 24.61 26.11 -7.56
N VAL A 107 23.80 25.73 -8.55
CA VAL A 107 22.70 24.77 -8.36
C VAL A 107 23.26 23.39 -8.02
N ILE A 108 24.24 22.90 -8.77
CA ILE A 108 24.90 21.61 -8.47
C ILE A 108 25.61 21.64 -7.11
N GLU A 109 26.29 22.72 -6.78
CA GLU A 109 26.92 22.89 -5.46
C GLU A 109 25.89 22.88 -4.31
N ALA A 110 24.67 23.37 -4.55
CA ALA A 110 23.57 23.38 -3.59
C ALA A 110 22.86 22.02 -3.44
N THR A 111 22.59 21.30 -4.53
CA THR A 111 21.97 19.96 -4.46
C THR A 111 22.94 18.96 -3.83
N ASN A 112 24.20 18.96 -4.28
CA ASN A 112 25.23 18.07 -3.74
C ASN A 112 25.54 18.37 -2.27
N TRP A 113 25.28 19.59 -1.78
CA TRP A 113 25.43 19.92 -0.37
C TRP A 113 24.39 19.22 0.50
N TRP A 114 23.14 19.09 0.03
CA TRP A 114 22.09 18.38 0.76
C TRP A 114 22.36 16.86 0.80
N GLU A 115 22.77 16.27 -0.32
CA GLU A 115 23.22 14.87 -0.39
C GLU A 115 24.37 14.60 0.59
N GLN A 116 25.44 15.40 0.50
CA GLN A 116 26.60 15.27 1.40
C GLN A 116 26.24 15.51 2.87
N THR A 117 25.30 16.42 3.16
CA THR A 117 24.84 16.66 4.52
C THR A 117 24.13 15.44 5.10
N LEU A 118 23.33 14.74 4.28
CA LEU A 118 22.70 13.47 4.68
C LEU A 118 23.74 12.36 4.89
N ASP A 119 24.62 12.15 3.90
CA ASP A 119 25.69 11.14 3.94
C ASP A 119 26.77 11.42 5.03
N THR A 120 26.71 12.56 5.75
CA THR A 120 27.57 12.79 6.93
C THR A 120 27.12 12.06 8.18
N ASP A 121 25.86 11.60 8.24
CA ASP A 121 25.36 10.82 9.38
C ASP A 121 25.69 9.33 9.18
N PRO A 122 26.59 8.73 9.99
CA PRO A 122 27.04 7.36 9.79
C PRO A 122 25.99 6.28 10.13
N ASN A 123 24.83 6.68 10.65
CA ASN A 123 23.72 5.76 10.93
C ASN A 123 22.72 5.71 9.76
N VAL A 124 22.68 6.76 8.93
CA VAL A 124 21.79 6.83 7.76
C VAL A 124 22.40 6.04 6.59
N ARG A 125 21.54 5.48 5.74
CA ARG A 125 21.96 4.71 4.56
C ARG A 125 22.44 5.61 3.42
N ASP A 126 23.65 5.32 2.92
CA ASP A 126 24.25 5.98 1.74
C ASP A 126 23.25 6.11 0.57
N GLY A 127 23.14 7.32 0.01
CA GLY A 127 22.37 7.55 -1.23
C GLY A 127 20.85 7.47 -1.06
N LEU A 128 20.34 7.66 0.16
CA LEU A 128 18.90 7.78 0.43
C LEU A 128 18.27 9.07 -0.15
N LEU A 129 19.09 10.03 -0.60
CA LEU A 129 18.69 11.25 -1.31
C LEU A 129 19.51 11.39 -2.61
N ASP A 130 18.85 11.61 -3.75
CA ASP A 130 19.45 11.67 -5.09
C ASP A 130 18.82 12.81 -5.92
N TYR A 131 19.58 13.86 -6.23
CA TYR A 131 19.11 14.98 -7.04
C TYR A 131 19.45 14.82 -8.52
N SER A 132 18.42 14.91 -9.37
CA SER A 132 18.57 15.12 -10.81
C SER A 132 18.21 16.55 -11.20
N VAL A 133 19.07 17.22 -11.99
CA VAL A 133 18.88 18.63 -12.37
C VAL A 133 18.73 18.77 -13.88
N ASP A 134 17.57 19.24 -14.35
CA ASP A 134 17.32 19.59 -15.76
C ASP A 134 17.65 21.06 -16.02
N PHE A 135 18.63 21.29 -16.89
CA PHE A 135 19.06 22.61 -17.34
C PHE A 135 18.51 23.00 -18.72
N THR A 136 17.55 22.27 -19.30
CA THR A 136 17.00 22.53 -20.63
C THR A 136 16.55 23.99 -20.80
N TYR A 137 15.85 24.54 -19.80
CA TYR A 137 15.36 25.93 -19.77
C TYR A 137 16.39 26.96 -19.25
N ALA A 138 17.61 26.52 -18.96
CA ALA A 138 18.76 27.36 -18.61
C ALA A 138 19.80 27.43 -19.74
N ASP A 139 20.01 26.33 -20.47
CA ASP A 139 20.83 26.28 -21.68
C ASP A 139 20.14 26.95 -22.87
N SER A 140 18.82 27.15 -22.80
CA SER A 140 18.04 28.02 -23.68
C SER A 140 17.04 28.83 -22.84
N PRO A 141 17.46 30.00 -22.32
CA PRO A 141 16.62 30.86 -21.50
C PRO A 141 15.27 31.19 -22.14
N VAL A 142 14.22 31.16 -21.34
CA VAL A 142 12.83 31.37 -21.75
C VAL A 142 12.58 32.85 -22.05
N PRO A 143 12.18 33.22 -23.27
CA PRO A 143 11.83 34.60 -23.59
C PRO A 143 10.60 35.05 -22.78
N THR A 144 10.65 36.26 -22.23
CA THR A 144 9.51 36.91 -21.56
C THR A 144 9.40 38.38 -21.93
N GLY A 145 8.18 38.93 -21.89
CA GLY A 145 7.93 40.36 -22.09
C GLY A 145 8.32 41.26 -20.90
N TYR A 146 8.78 40.67 -19.80
CA TYR A 146 9.01 41.35 -18.53
C TYR A 146 10.49 41.33 -18.13
N GLU A 147 10.93 42.30 -17.34
CA GLU A 147 12.20 42.21 -16.61
C GLU A 147 11.92 41.83 -15.16
N PRO A 148 12.19 40.58 -14.72
CA PRO A 148 11.79 40.13 -13.39
C PRO A 148 12.39 40.93 -12.25
N ILE A 149 13.68 41.30 -12.31
CA ILE A 149 14.36 42.03 -11.23
C ILE A 149 13.83 43.47 -11.07
N ALA A 150 13.38 44.09 -12.17
CA ALA A 150 12.87 45.46 -12.18
C ALA A 150 11.40 45.58 -11.72
N ARG A 151 10.80 44.48 -11.26
CA ARG A 151 9.40 44.38 -10.84
C ARG A 151 9.26 44.06 -9.35
N PRO A 152 8.08 44.34 -8.75
CA PRO A 152 7.74 43.81 -7.44
C PRO A 152 7.77 42.28 -7.47
N SER A 153 8.27 41.62 -6.41
CA SER A 153 8.30 40.16 -6.32
C SER A 153 6.96 39.48 -6.61
N ASN A 154 5.85 40.13 -6.24
CA ASN A 154 4.47 39.65 -6.41
C ASN A 154 4.05 39.50 -7.88
N ASP A 155 4.76 40.12 -8.82
CA ASP A 155 4.53 40.00 -10.26
C ASP A 155 5.04 38.66 -10.84
N PHE A 156 5.56 37.73 -10.02
CA PHE A 156 6.16 36.46 -10.47
C PHE A 156 5.32 35.70 -11.50
N ALA A 157 4.00 35.66 -11.31
CA ALA A 157 3.09 34.95 -12.19
C ALA A 157 3.10 35.50 -13.63
N LEU A 158 3.37 36.80 -13.82
CA LEU A 158 3.38 37.44 -15.14
C LEU A 158 4.42 36.81 -16.08
N TRP A 159 5.63 36.55 -15.57
CA TRP A 159 6.73 35.99 -16.35
C TRP A 159 6.87 34.48 -16.21
N ILE A 160 6.51 33.87 -15.07
CA ILE A 160 6.50 32.39 -14.99
C ILE A 160 5.43 31.79 -15.91
N TYR A 161 4.29 32.46 -16.15
CA TYR A 161 3.35 31.97 -17.16
C TYR A 161 3.90 32.00 -18.60
N ASP A 162 4.85 32.88 -18.95
CA ASP A 162 5.53 32.80 -20.26
C ASP A 162 6.27 31.45 -20.38
N PHE A 163 6.92 30.98 -19.31
CA PHE A 163 7.51 29.63 -19.24
C PHE A 163 6.46 28.52 -19.30
N LEU A 164 5.42 28.54 -18.45
CA LEU A 164 4.42 27.47 -18.40
C LEU A 164 3.72 27.29 -19.76
N ASN A 165 3.46 28.38 -20.49
CA ASN A 165 2.91 28.35 -21.84
C ASN A 165 3.83 27.67 -22.88
N THR A 166 5.15 27.57 -22.65
CA THR A 166 6.08 26.83 -23.53
C THR A 166 6.01 25.32 -23.34
N THR A 167 5.49 24.83 -22.21
CA THR A 167 5.50 23.41 -21.84
C THR A 167 4.49 22.58 -22.64
N GLY A 168 3.43 23.22 -23.15
CA GLY A 168 2.32 22.55 -23.83
C GLY A 168 1.33 21.84 -22.91
N LEU A 169 1.50 21.93 -21.59
CA LEU A 169 0.56 21.38 -20.60
C LEU A 169 -0.71 22.23 -20.47
N PRO A 170 -1.84 21.65 -20.01
CA PRO A 170 -3.05 22.42 -19.73
C PRO A 170 -2.82 23.48 -18.64
N ILE A 171 -3.38 24.66 -18.83
CA ILE A 171 -3.32 25.78 -17.89
C ILE A 171 -4.72 26.03 -17.34
N SER A 172 -4.88 25.90 -16.02
CA SER A 172 -6.13 26.16 -15.30
C SER A 172 -6.32 27.65 -14.96
N GLY A 173 -5.24 28.41 -14.88
CA GLY A 173 -5.24 29.79 -14.39
C GLY A 173 -5.11 29.90 -12.86
N ASN A 174 -5.08 28.76 -12.14
CA ASN A 174 -4.55 28.72 -10.78
C ASN A 174 -3.06 28.37 -10.85
N PHE A 175 -2.22 29.36 -10.53
CA PHE A 175 -0.78 29.23 -10.64
C PHE A 175 -0.20 28.06 -9.81
N SER A 176 -0.72 27.83 -8.61
CA SER A 176 -0.28 26.74 -7.72
C SER A 176 -0.57 25.36 -8.35
N THR A 177 -1.75 25.20 -8.95
CA THR A 177 -2.13 24.00 -9.71
C THR A 177 -1.28 23.83 -10.98
N ASP A 178 -1.03 24.91 -11.71
CA ASP A 178 -0.36 24.87 -13.01
C ASP A 178 1.15 24.52 -12.85
N ILE A 179 1.84 25.09 -11.85
CA ILE A 179 3.25 24.75 -11.57
C ILE A 179 3.39 23.33 -11.01
N ARG A 180 2.47 22.88 -10.13
CA ARG A 180 2.46 21.50 -9.63
C ARG A 180 2.20 20.48 -10.75
N THR A 181 1.32 20.82 -11.70
CA THR A 181 1.06 20.00 -12.89
C THR A 181 2.32 19.83 -13.75
N PHE A 182 3.11 20.89 -13.94
CA PHE A 182 4.42 20.79 -14.61
C PHE A 182 5.42 19.96 -13.81
N ASN A 183 5.55 20.19 -12.50
CA ASN A 183 6.48 19.44 -11.65
C ASN A 183 6.13 17.95 -11.63
N ASN A 184 4.84 17.59 -11.54
CA ASN A 184 4.40 16.21 -11.59
C ASN A 184 4.67 15.54 -12.94
N PHE A 185 4.47 16.24 -14.04
CA PHE A 185 4.89 15.75 -15.36
C PHE A 185 6.40 15.42 -15.41
N GLN A 186 7.26 16.18 -14.71
CA GLN A 186 8.68 15.81 -14.58
C GLN A 186 8.91 14.59 -13.69
N ARG A 187 8.17 14.40 -12.59
CA ARG A 187 8.23 13.17 -11.76
C ARG A 187 7.96 11.92 -12.59
N GLU A 188 6.83 11.92 -13.31
CA GLU A 188 6.41 10.82 -14.19
C GLU A 188 7.41 10.56 -15.32
N ARG A 189 7.95 11.62 -15.94
CA ARG A 189 8.94 11.54 -17.03
C ARG A 189 10.30 10.99 -16.57
N THR A 190 10.70 11.26 -15.33
CA THR A 190 12.05 10.94 -14.82
C THR A 190 12.11 9.75 -13.87
N GLY A 191 10.97 9.32 -13.32
CA GLY A 191 10.93 8.33 -12.25
C GLY A 191 11.46 8.88 -10.92
N SER A 192 11.18 10.15 -10.64
CA SER A 192 11.55 10.82 -9.38
C SER A 192 10.38 10.87 -8.41
N ASP A 193 10.65 10.68 -7.12
CA ASP A 193 9.66 10.74 -6.05
C ASP A 193 9.10 12.16 -5.87
N TRP A 194 9.96 13.17 -6.05
CA TRP A 194 9.65 14.60 -5.89
C TRP A 194 10.11 15.43 -7.08
N ALA A 195 9.51 16.60 -7.29
CA ALA A 195 10.01 17.59 -8.25
C ALA A 195 9.62 19.03 -7.89
N PHE A 196 10.49 19.98 -8.18
CA PHE A 196 10.18 21.41 -8.12
C PHE A 196 10.89 22.20 -9.23
N THR A 197 10.40 23.42 -9.48
CA THR A 197 11.02 24.34 -10.45
C THR A 197 11.80 25.44 -9.73
N LEU A 198 13.04 25.65 -10.14
CA LEU A 198 13.92 26.71 -9.64
C LEU A 198 14.07 27.78 -10.72
N PHE A 199 13.47 28.94 -10.49
CA PHE A 199 13.66 30.12 -11.33
C PHE A 199 14.88 30.89 -10.84
N VAL A 200 15.75 31.29 -11.76
CA VAL A 200 16.85 32.20 -11.44
C VAL A 200 16.70 33.49 -12.23
N VAL A 201 16.69 34.60 -11.51
CA VAL A 201 16.52 35.95 -12.04
C VAL A 201 17.89 36.60 -12.21
N ASN A 202 18.10 37.23 -13.36
CA ASN A 202 19.32 37.99 -13.62
C ASN A 202 19.26 39.31 -12.85
N ASP A 203 20.31 39.57 -12.07
CA ASP A 203 20.48 40.76 -11.24
C ASP A 203 21.87 41.38 -11.46
N THR A 204 22.50 41.15 -12.61
CA THR A 204 23.87 41.57 -12.94
C THR A 204 24.03 43.10 -12.97
N ASN A 205 23.13 43.81 -13.64
CA ASN A 205 23.16 45.26 -13.84
C ASN A 205 22.44 46.03 -12.73
N ASP A 206 21.56 45.36 -11.99
CA ASP A 206 20.91 45.93 -10.82
C ASP A 206 21.92 46.36 -9.73
N ALA A 207 21.61 47.44 -9.00
CA ALA A 207 22.57 48.14 -8.15
C ALA A 207 22.58 47.67 -6.68
N ASP A 208 21.42 47.29 -6.15
CA ASP A 208 21.25 46.86 -4.75
C ASP A 208 20.93 45.36 -4.59
N LYS A 209 20.82 44.64 -5.71
CA LYS A 209 20.58 43.20 -5.83
C LYS A 209 19.25 42.80 -5.20
N GLN A 210 18.20 43.56 -5.53
CA GLN A 210 16.86 43.47 -4.94
C GLN A 210 15.75 43.64 -6.00
N PHE A 211 14.58 43.05 -5.73
CA PHE A 211 13.34 43.36 -6.45
C PHE A 211 12.84 44.76 -6.08
N ASP A 212 11.85 45.30 -6.82
CA ASP A 212 11.26 46.59 -6.45
C ASP A 212 10.59 46.52 -5.05
N PRO A 213 10.86 47.48 -4.14
CA PRO A 213 10.45 47.44 -2.73
C PRO A 213 8.95 47.66 -2.49
N SER A 214 8.12 47.67 -3.54
CA SER A 214 6.67 47.51 -3.41
C SER A 214 6.19 46.05 -3.45
N GLY A 215 7.11 45.09 -3.65
CA GLY A 215 6.87 43.66 -3.47
C GLY A 215 6.85 43.21 -1.99
N ALA A 216 6.47 41.95 -1.77
CA ALA A 216 6.52 41.29 -0.46
C ALA A 216 7.92 40.76 -0.10
N PHE A 217 8.78 40.52 -1.09
CA PHE A 217 10.12 39.96 -0.92
C PHE A 217 11.15 40.84 -1.64
N ASP A 218 12.13 41.35 -0.90
CA ASP A 218 13.19 42.17 -1.49
C ASP A 218 14.20 41.35 -2.31
N ARG A 219 14.31 40.03 -2.07
CA ARG A 219 15.35 39.15 -2.66
C ARG A 219 14.78 37.77 -3.01
N SER A 220 15.57 36.72 -2.84
CA SER A 220 15.15 35.33 -3.06
C SER A 220 13.99 34.93 -2.14
N PHE A 221 13.12 34.06 -2.65
CA PHE A 221 11.93 33.58 -1.95
C PHE A 221 11.48 32.23 -2.52
N ALA A 222 10.74 31.47 -1.72
CA ALA A 222 10.16 30.20 -2.10
C ALA A 222 8.67 30.11 -1.78
N TYR A 223 7.93 29.38 -2.62
CA TYR A 223 6.62 28.84 -2.28
C TYR A 223 6.78 27.37 -1.96
N ALA A 224 6.55 27.01 -0.70
CA ALA A 224 6.93 25.73 -0.12
C ALA A 224 6.14 24.52 -0.62
N GLY A 225 6.69 23.33 -0.33
CA GLY A 225 6.08 22.03 -0.62
C GLY A 225 6.15 21.63 -2.09
N GLY A 226 7.34 21.66 -2.69
CA GLY A 226 7.61 21.25 -4.06
C GLY A 226 6.97 22.11 -5.16
N ARG A 227 6.69 23.40 -4.92
CA ARG A 227 6.15 24.31 -5.97
C ARG A 227 7.28 24.95 -6.76
N PHE A 228 7.86 26.02 -6.22
CA PHE A 228 8.97 26.71 -6.86
C PHE A 228 9.75 27.60 -5.87
N ALA A 229 10.96 27.94 -6.28
CA ALA A 229 11.76 29.00 -5.67
C ALA A 229 12.26 29.99 -6.73
N VAL A 230 12.56 31.21 -6.30
CA VAL A 230 13.13 32.29 -7.11
C VAL A 230 14.43 32.75 -6.46
N VAL A 231 15.56 32.55 -7.13
CA VAL A 231 16.89 32.96 -6.64
C VAL A 231 17.48 34.04 -7.54
N LEU A 232 18.23 34.99 -6.98
CA LEU A 232 18.95 35.99 -7.79
C LEU A 232 20.33 35.45 -8.22
N ALA A 233 20.72 35.67 -9.47
CA ALA A 233 21.91 35.06 -10.08
C ALA A 233 23.22 35.38 -9.33
N SER A 234 23.32 36.53 -8.67
CA SER A 234 24.48 36.93 -7.86
C SER A 234 24.66 36.12 -6.57
N ARG A 235 23.60 35.55 -5.99
CA ARG A 235 23.60 34.90 -4.66
C ARG A 235 24.54 33.69 -4.60
N PRO A 236 25.20 33.39 -3.46
CA PRO A 236 26.06 32.21 -3.33
C PRO A 236 25.25 30.91 -3.27
N ALA A 237 25.89 29.77 -3.53
CA ALA A 237 25.25 28.44 -3.54
C ALA A 237 24.55 28.09 -2.22
N SER A 238 25.00 28.62 -1.08
CA SER A 238 24.32 28.47 0.21
C SER A 238 22.88 29.00 0.23
N ILE A 239 22.57 30.02 -0.57
CA ILE A 239 21.20 30.55 -0.70
C ILE A 239 20.36 29.67 -1.64
N PHE A 240 20.97 29.10 -2.68
CA PHE A 240 20.30 28.08 -3.49
C PHE A 240 19.92 26.87 -2.63
N ALA A 241 20.82 26.42 -1.74
CA ALA A 241 20.53 25.32 -0.81
C ALA A 241 19.43 25.69 0.21
N HIS A 242 19.43 26.94 0.73
CA HIS A 242 18.39 27.46 1.61
C HIS A 242 16.99 27.42 0.97
N GLU A 243 16.83 27.97 -0.24
CA GLU A 243 15.52 27.96 -0.93
C GLU A 243 15.04 26.53 -1.28
N ILE A 244 15.97 25.59 -1.48
CA ILE A 244 15.66 24.16 -1.68
C ILE A 244 15.08 23.54 -0.39
N GLY A 245 15.53 23.97 0.79
CA GLY A 245 14.95 23.55 2.07
C GLY A 245 13.45 23.85 2.19
N HIS A 246 13.02 25.03 1.75
CA HIS A 246 11.60 25.39 1.72
C HIS A 246 10.75 24.49 0.81
N GLN A 247 11.33 23.88 -0.22
CA GLN A 247 10.60 22.93 -1.08
C GLN A 247 10.17 21.67 -0.31
N PHE A 248 10.76 21.43 0.86
CA PHE A 248 10.38 20.37 1.80
C PHE A 248 9.95 20.97 3.15
N TRP A 249 9.19 22.06 3.08
CA TRP A 249 8.49 22.70 4.21
C TRP A 249 9.35 23.32 5.32
N ALA A 250 10.69 23.36 5.21
CA ALA A 250 11.52 24.05 6.19
C ALA A 250 11.08 25.52 6.34
N LEU A 251 10.99 26.01 7.58
CA LEU A 251 10.72 27.41 7.89
C LEU A 251 12.01 28.22 8.00
N ASP A 252 11.92 29.51 7.71
CA ASP A 252 12.96 30.48 8.10
C ASP A 252 13.15 30.49 9.61
N GLU A 253 14.40 30.64 10.04
CA GLU A 253 14.74 30.73 11.46
C GLU A 253 15.23 32.13 11.85
N TYR A 254 15.25 33.08 10.92
CA TYR A 254 15.45 34.50 11.21
C TYR A 254 14.11 35.23 11.41
N ALA A 255 14.16 36.40 12.07
CA ALA A 255 12.97 37.12 12.48
C ALA A 255 12.10 37.59 11.30
N GLY A 256 10.77 37.52 11.48
CA GLY A 256 9.77 38.05 10.55
C GLY A 256 9.01 37.05 9.67
N LEU A 257 9.62 35.92 9.27
CA LEU A 257 8.98 34.93 8.37
C LEU A 257 8.73 33.55 9.02
N GLY A 258 9.57 33.13 9.98
CA GLY A 258 9.34 31.94 10.78
C GLY A 258 9.50 32.20 12.28
N ASN A 259 8.38 32.43 12.97
CA ASN A 259 8.36 32.63 14.42
C ASN A 259 8.45 31.30 15.19
N TYR A 260 8.79 31.40 16.47
CA TYR A 260 8.96 30.24 17.37
C TYR A 260 7.76 29.29 17.49
N SER A 261 6.53 29.82 17.37
CA SER A 261 5.30 29.02 17.45
C SER A 261 4.87 28.38 16.14
N ALA A 262 5.46 28.79 15.02
CA ALA A 262 5.13 28.26 13.70
C ALA A 262 5.54 26.78 13.59
N LYS A 263 4.74 26.03 12.82
CA LYS A 263 4.93 24.61 12.57
C LYS A 263 4.74 24.28 11.09
N ARG A 264 5.56 23.38 10.56
CA ARG A 264 5.53 22.89 9.16
C ARG A 264 6.20 21.50 9.11
N GLY A 265 6.18 20.89 7.93
CA GLY A 265 6.82 19.59 7.70
C GLY A 265 5.96 18.41 8.14
N TYR A 266 6.36 17.22 7.72
CA TYR A 266 5.54 16.00 7.81
C TYR A 266 5.09 15.68 9.26
N TYR A 267 5.97 15.90 10.24
CA TYR A 267 5.69 15.69 11.67
C TYR A 267 4.99 16.88 12.36
N ASN A 268 4.68 17.95 11.62
CA ASN A 268 4.22 19.24 12.16
C ASN A 268 5.20 19.86 13.17
N THR A 269 6.49 19.80 12.82
CA THR A 269 7.61 20.23 13.66
C THR A 269 7.53 21.71 13.98
N GLN A 270 7.75 22.07 15.25
CA GLN A 270 7.81 23.47 15.69
C GLN A 270 9.18 24.10 15.40
N ASN A 271 9.17 25.37 15.00
CA ASN A 271 10.37 26.17 14.73
C ASN A 271 11.12 26.61 16.00
N VAL A 272 11.63 25.63 16.77
CA VAL A 272 12.31 25.89 18.04
C VAL A 272 13.67 26.56 17.89
N ASN A 273 14.28 26.54 16.69
CA ASN A 273 15.53 27.26 16.43
C ASN A 273 15.32 28.71 15.93
N SER A 274 14.08 29.19 15.82
CA SER A 274 13.77 30.58 15.44
C SER A 274 14.50 31.60 16.33
N ALA A 275 15.00 32.68 15.72
CA ALA A 275 15.59 33.84 16.41
C ALA A 275 14.61 34.55 17.36
N GLU A 276 13.31 34.25 17.24
CA GLU A 276 12.25 34.76 18.12
C GLU A 276 11.91 33.80 19.29
N ASN A 277 12.70 32.73 19.50
CA ASN A 277 12.49 31.79 20.61
C ASN A 277 12.55 32.52 21.97
N PRO A 278 11.46 32.50 22.77
CA PRO A 278 11.35 33.24 24.03
C PRO A 278 12.07 32.55 25.21
N THR A 279 12.68 31.38 25.00
CA THR A 279 13.33 30.58 26.05
C THR A 279 14.52 31.35 26.66
N PRO A 280 14.51 31.64 27.98
CA PRO A 280 15.57 32.42 28.60
C PRO A 280 16.96 31.78 28.45
N GLY A 281 17.88 32.49 27.80
CA GLY A 281 19.23 32.01 27.54
C GLY A 281 19.39 31.16 26.27
N PHE A 282 18.35 31.09 25.42
CA PHE A 282 18.45 30.49 24.09
C PHE A 282 19.58 31.12 23.26
N SER A 283 20.27 30.27 22.51
CA SER A 283 21.20 30.64 21.45
C SER A 283 20.87 29.78 20.25
N GLN A 284 20.67 30.42 19.10
CA GLN A 284 20.39 29.73 17.83
C GLN A 284 21.53 28.77 17.48
N GLN A 285 21.19 27.53 17.13
CA GLN A 285 22.10 26.57 16.50
C GLN A 285 22.48 27.09 15.10
N PRO A 286 23.73 26.90 14.63
CA PRO A 286 24.08 27.15 13.24
C PRO A 286 23.15 26.37 12.32
N SER A 287 22.46 27.07 11.42
CA SER A 287 21.42 26.49 10.59
C SER A 287 21.40 27.10 9.21
N LEU A 288 21.16 26.30 8.17
CA LEU A 288 21.03 26.82 6.81
C LEU A 288 19.80 27.74 6.68
N MET A 289 18.77 27.51 7.50
CA MET A 289 17.54 28.31 7.54
C MET A 289 17.66 29.58 8.40
N SER A 290 18.80 29.81 9.06
CA SER A 290 19.09 31.04 9.81
C SER A 290 19.64 32.16 8.92
N ASN A 291 20.09 33.27 9.50
CA ASN A 291 20.82 34.32 8.79
C ASN A 291 22.33 34.28 9.11
N ASP A 292 23.12 35.13 8.47
CA ASP A 292 24.56 35.21 8.76
C ASP A 292 24.83 35.78 10.17
N PRO A 293 25.76 35.19 10.95
CA PRO A 293 26.77 34.21 10.53
C PRO A 293 26.33 32.73 10.62
N GLY A 294 25.15 32.42 11.16
CA GLY A 294 24.67 31.06 11.37
C GLY A 294 24.56 30.25 10.08
N LEU A 295 23.99 30.85 9.02
CA LEU A 295 23.86 30.25 7.69
C LEU A 295 25.23 29.89 7.10
N THR A 296 26.16 30.85 7.04
CA THR A 296 27.52 30.58 6.54
C THR A 296 28.25 29.54 7.39
N GLN A 297 28.07 29.51 8.72
CA GLN A 297 28.67 28.48 9.57
C GLN A 297 28.10 27.08 9.27
N ALA A 298 26.78 26.98 9.14
CA ALA A 298 26.06 25.75 8.85
C ALA A 298 26.47 25.16 7.48
N TYR A 299 26.47 26.01 6.45
CA TYR A 299 26.87 25.62 5.09
C TYR A 299 28.31 25.09 5.04
N ASN A 300 29.27 25.79 5.67
CA ASN A 300 30.67 25.32 5.73
C ASN A 300 30.86 24.04 6.59
N SER A 301 29.86 23.63 7.37
CA SER A 301 29.93 22.49 8.29
C SER A 301 29.05 21.31 7.86
N PHE A 302 28.39 21.39 6.69
CA PHE A 302 27.43 20.38 6.20
C PHE A 302 26.40 20.01 7.27
N THR A 303 25.67 21.02 7.75
CA THR A 303 24.68 20.82 8.82
C THR A 303 23.56 21.86 8.78
N THR A 304 22.47 21.58 9.49
CA THR A 304 21.38 22.51 9.77
C THR A 304 20.76 22.19 11.14
N SER A 305 19.87 23.04 11.66
CA SER A 305 19.28 22.83 12.99
C SER A 305 18.48 21.53 13.08
N ASP A 306 18.34 20.98 14.29
CA ASP A 306 17.53 19.78 14.52
C ASP A 306 16.06 20.00 14.12
N ALA A 307 15.53 21.22 14.33
CA ALA A 307 14.17 21.60 13.93
C ALA A 307 14.03 21.64 12.39
N SER A 308 15.02 22.19 11.69
CA SER A 308 15.04 22.23 10.23
C SER A 308 15.14 20.82 9.63
N LYS A 309 15.97 19.94 10.21
CA LYS A 309 16.06 18.51 9.81
C LYS A 309 14.71 17.81 9.94
N GLN A 310 14.07 17.92 11.10
CA GLN A 310 12.76 17.33 11.33
C GLN A 310 11.69 17.87 10.36
N MET A 311 11.68 19.19 10.06
CA MET A 311 10.74 19.77 9.09
C MET A 311 10.87 19.16 7.69
N ILE A 312 12.10 18.90 7.22
CA ILE A 312 12.35 18.26 5.92
C ILE A 312 12.20 16.73 5.95
N GLY A 313 11.73 16.14 7.05
CA GLY A 313 11.48 14.70 7.19
C GLY A 313 12.65 13.89 7.77
N TRP A 314 13.77 14.53 8.13
CA TRP A 314 14.91 13.86 8.76
C TRP A 314 14.74 13.82 10.28
N GLN A 315 13.93 12.87 10.73
CA GLN A 315 13.75 12.51 12.14
C GLN A 315 13.88 10.99 12.24
N ASP A 316 14.78 10.53 13.10
CA ASP A 316 14.97 9.13 13.48
C ASP A 316 14.78 9.11 15.01
N SER A 317 13.66 8.55 15.45
CA SER A 317 13.21 8.64 16.85
C SER A 317 13.74 7.53 17.75
N ASP A 318 14.13 6.37 17.20
CA ASP A 318 14.60 5.22 17.97
C ASP A 318 16.12 4.93 17.80
N GLY A 319 16.73 5.51 16.76
CA GLY A 319 18.16 5.48 16.48
C GLY A 319 18.61 4.27 15.65
N ASP A 320 17.73 3.64 14.89
CA ASP A 320 18.06 2.47 14.06
C ASP A 320 18.71 2.81 12.70
N GLY A 321 18.65 4.08 12.27
CA GLY A 321 19.18 4.57 11.00
C GLY A 321 18.15 4.72 9.86
N ILE A 322 16.87 4.50 10.14
CA ILE A 322 15.73 4.73 9.24
C ILE A 322 14.94 5.93 9.78
N PHE A 323 14.60 6.90 8.91
CA PHE A 323 13.78 8.04 9.34
C PHE A 323 12.31 7.64 9.54
N ASP A 324 11.64 8.22 10.53
CA ASP A 324 10.25 7.92 10.94
C ASP A 324 9.23 7.93 9.77
N VAL A 325 9.41 8.75 8.73
CA VAL A 325 8.55 8.74 7.51
C VAL A 325 8.71 7.47 6.64
N LEU A 326 9.81 6.76 6.80
CA LEU A 326 10.14 5.50 6.14
C LEU A 326 10.10 4.31 7.11
N ASP A 327 10.32 4.52 8.41
CA ASP A 327 10.20 3.47 9.44
C ASP A 327 8.74 3.23 9.82
N VAL A 328 8.00 2.65 8.88
CA VAL A 328 6.65 2.16 9.09
C VAL A 328 6.62 0.69 8.66
N PRO A 329 6.39 -0.24 9.61
CA PRO A 329 6.40 -1.65 9.29
C PRO A 329 5.40 -2.02 8.20
N PHE A 330 5.84 -2.86 7.26
CA PHE A 330 4.95 -3.37 6.21
C PHE A 330 3.92 -4.32 6.81
N SER A 331 2.72 -4.38 6.24
CA SER A 331 1.84 -5.51 6.51
C SER A 331 2.49 -6.79 5.96
N LEU A 332 2.32 -7.89 6.70
CA LEU A 332 2.61 -9.24 6.24
C LEU A 332 1.62 -10.18 6.91
N SER A 333 0.79 -10.85 6.13
CA SER A 333 -0.14 -11.87 6.63
C SER A 333 -0.16 -13.07 5.68
N GLY A 334 -0.55 -14.25 6.19
CA GLY A 334 -0.58 -15.49 5.41
C GLY A 334 -0.67 -16.73 6.27
N SER A 335 -0.63 -17.89 5.61
CA SER A 335 -0.51 -19.21 6.25
C SER A 335 0.52 -20.07 5.51
N GLY A 336 1.12 -21.04 6.18
CA GLY A 336 2.11 -21.92 5.57
C GLY A 336 2.16 -23.31 6.19
N SER A 337 2.66 -24.27 5.42
CA SER A 337 2.69 -25.68 5.82
C SER A 337 3.95 -26.39 5.32
N TYR A 338 4.48 -27.28 6.17
CA TYR A 338 5.60 -28.16 5.86
C TYR A 338 5.12 -29.48 5.25
N ASN A 339 5.70 -29.87 4.11
CA ASN A 339 5.44 -31.16 3.48
C ASN A 339 6.63 -32.11 3.72
N ALA A 340 6.48 -33.02 4.69
CA ALA A 340 7.50 -33.99 5.06
C ALA A 340 7.87 -34.98 3.93
N SER A 341 7.01 -35.19 2.92
CA SER A 341 7.30 -36.07 1.78
C SER A 341 8.23 -35.42 0.73
N THR A 342 8.26 -34.09 0.67
CA THR A 342 9.11 -33.33 -0.27
C THR A 342 10.24 -32.57 0.43
N GLY A 343 10.18 -32.38 1.74
CA GLY A 343 11.12 -31.55 2.50
C GLY A 343 10.95 -30.04 2.24
N MET A 344 9.76 -29.61 1.81
CA MET A 344 9.49 -28.22 1.42
C MET A 344 8.48 -27.57 2.36
N TYR A 345 8.78 -26.36 2.82
CA TYR A 345 7.80 -25.46 3.41
C TYR A 345 7.17 -24.59 2.33
N ASN A 346 5.86 -24.42 2.36
CA ASN A 346 5.11 -23.60 1.40
C ASN A 346 4.35 -22.53 2.19
N PHE A 347 4.50 -21.27 1.79
CA PHE A 347 3.84 -20.13 2.42
C PHE A 347 3.01 -19.37 1.38
N LYS A 348 1.76 -19.05 1.73
CA LYS A 348 0.89 -18.20 0.92
C LYS A 348 0.38 -17.04 1.76
N GLY A 349 0.51 -15.83 1.23
CA GLY A 349 0.18 -14.62 1.97
C GLY A 349 0.12 -13.38 1.11
N ALA A 350 0.15 -12.22 1.76
CA ALA A 350 0.23 -10.91 1.14
C ALA A 350 1.10 -9.98 1.99
N SER A 351 1.59 -8.92 1.36
CA SER A 351 2.29 -7.83 2.04
C SER A 351 1.98 -6.50 1.35
N SER A 352 1.87 -5.42 2.11
CA SER A 352 1.76 -4.03 1.65
C SER A 352 2.72 -3.11 2.40
N VAL A 353 3.21 -2.06 1.74
CA VAL A 353 3.86 -0.95 2.43
C VAL A 353 2.79 -0.10 3.12
N GLU A 354 3.12 0.40 4.30
CA GLU A 354 2.25 1.26 5.09
C GLU A 354 2.82 2.69 5.16
N THR A 355 2.04 3.64 5.69
CA THR A 355 2.40 5.08 5.70
C THR A 355 2.29 5.71 7.08
N LEU A 356 3.22 6.61 7.40
CA LEU A 356 3.12 7.43 8.60
C LEU A 356 2.07 8.53 8.35
N ALA A 357 1.21 8.80 9.32
CA ALA A 357 0.23 9.88 9.21
C ALA A 357 0.92 11.25 9.02
N ASN A 358 0.61 11.95 7.93
CA ASN A 358 1.13 13.30 7.69
C ASN A 358 0.38 14.30 8.57
N LEU A 359 1.10 14.93 9.48
CA LEU A 359 0.57 15.87 10.47
C LEU A 359 0.71 17.33 10.03
N ASN A 360 1.36 17.60 8.90
CA ASN A 360 1.57 18.95 8.39
C ASN A 360 0.23 19.68 8.24
N THR A 361 0.06 20.83 8.92
CA THR A 361 -1.13 21.68 8.81
C THR A 361 -1.11 22.56 7.56
N SER A 362 -0.41 22.13 6.52
CA SER A 362 -0.05 22.89 5.32
C SER A 362 0.05 21.93 4.15
N GLY A 363 -0.39 22.35 2.96
CA GLY A 363 -0.53 21.41 1.85
C GLY A 363 -1.67 20.42 2.09
N LEU A 364 -1.56 19.22 1.52
CA LEU A 364 -2.69 18.28 1.47
C LEU A 364 -2.77 17.32 2.66
N GLY A 365 -1.69 17.17 3.44
CA GLY A 365 -1.65 16.22 4.56
C GLY A 365 -1.93 14.78 4.11
N ASN A 366 -1.37 14.36 2.97
CA ASN A 366 -1.43 12.99 2.49
C ASN A 366 -0.36 12.15 3.17
N ASP A 367 -0.74 10.94 3.55
CA ASP A 367 0.17 9.99 4.18
C ASP A 367 0.92 9.29 3.03
N ILE A 368 2.23 9.43 2.97
CA ILE A 368 3.06 9.11 1.79
C ILE A 368 4.32 8.35 2.18
N THR A 369 4.57 7.22 1.51
CA THR A 369 5.86 6.52 1.58
C THR A 369 6.50 6.31 0.21
N ILE A 370 7.83 6.40 0.16
CA ILE A 370 8.66 5.96 -0.99
C ILE A 370 9.11 4.50 -0.85
N ASN A 371 8.80 3.84 0.28
CA ASN A 371 9.12 2.43 0.52
C ASN A 371 8.56 1.50 -0.56
N LYS A 372 9.30 0.43 -0.86
CA LYS A 372 8.95 -0.62 -1.80
C LYS A 372 9.19 -2.00 -1.21
N ILE A 373 8.27 -2.93 -1.43
CA ILE A 373 8.54 -4.36 -1.25
C ILE A 373 9.55 -4.77 -2.33
N ARG A 374 10.75 -5.18 -1.92
CA ARG A 374 11.85 -5.60 -2.81
C ARG A 374 12.25 -7.05 -2.66
N VAL A 375 12.17 -7.60 -1.45
CA VAL A 375 12.60 -8.96 -1.13
C VAL A 375 11.62 -9.57 -0.14
N ALA A 376 11.36 -10.87 -0.30
CA ALA A 376 10.86 -11.72 0.77
C ALA A 376 12.01 -12.65 1.21
N GLU A 377 12.29 -12.69 2.50
CA GLU A 377 13.33 -13.52 3.10
C GLU A 377 12.73 -14.57 4.04
N TYR A 378 13.45 -15.67 4.23
CA TYR A 378 13.15 -16.69 5.23
C TYR A 378 14.39 -17.05 6.06
N ALA A 379 14.18 -17.47 7.29
CA ALA A 379 15.18 -18.06 8.17
C ALA A 379 14.63 -19.37 8.78
N ILE A 380 15.54 -20.28 9.11
CA ILE A 380 15.23 -21.55 9.79
C ILE A 380 15.95 -21.54 11.13
N ASP A 381 15.21 -21.72 12.22
CA ASP A 381 15.66 -21.53 13.60
C ASP A 381 16.40 -20.19 13.77
N ASN A 382 17.51 -20.19 14.51
CA ASN A 382 18.44 -19.06 14.63
C ASN A 382 19.46 -18.99 13.47
N GLY A 383 19.12 -19.54 12.29
CA GLY A 383 19.94 -19.47 11.09
C GLY A 383 19.96 -18.10 10.42
N PRO A 384 20.85 -17.89 9.43
CA PRO A 384 20.88 -16.65 8.65
C PRO A 384 19.66 -16.53 7.74
N TRP A 385 19.21 -15.28 7.51
CA TRP A 385 18.21 -14.95 6.50
C TRP A 385 18.67 -15.33 5.10
N GLN A 386 17.73 -15.83 4.29
CA GLN A 386 17.91 -16.24 2.90
C GLN A 386 16.79 -15.67 2.04
N VAL A 387 17.11 -15.27 0.81
CA VAL A 387 16.12 -14.75 -0.14
C VAL A 387 15.19 -15.87 -0.60
N ALA A 388 13.88 -15.72 -0.37
CA ALA A 388 12.84 -16.55 -0.96
C ALA A 388 12.38 -16.01 -2.32
N ALA A 389 12.19 -14.68 -2.42
CA ALA A 389 11.74 -14.01 -3.64
C ALA A 389 12.23 -12.55 -3.73
N THR A 390 12.25 -11.99 -4.94
CA THR A 390 12.62 -10.59 -5.22
C THR A 390 11.56 -9.93 -6.10
N TYR A 391 11.31 -8.64 -5.88
CA TYR A 391 10.22 -7.87 -6.48
C TYR A 391 10.72 -6.54 -7.08
N GLU A 392 10.13 -6.13 -8.20
CA GLU A 392 10.47 -4.88 -8.89
C GLU A 392 9.54 -3.73 -8.43
N ASN A 393 9.95 -3.01 -7.38
CA ASN A 393 9.34 -1.73 -6.94
C ASN A 393 7.83 -1.79 -6.63
N LEU A 394 7.34 -2.85 -5.98
CA LEU A 394 5.93 -3.02 -5.66
C LEU A 394 5.55 -2.34 -4.33
N TYR A 395 4.32 -1.82 -4.24
CA TYR A 395 3.73 -1.32 -3.00
C TYR A 395 2.89 -2.38 -2.27
N SER A 396 2.36 -3.36 -3.00
CA SER A 396 1.72 -4.54 -2.44
C SER A 396 1.92 -5.73 -3.36
N THR A 397 1.97 -6.94 -2.80
CA THR A 397 2.11 -8.17 -3.58
C THR A 397 1.53 -9.38 -2.84
N SER A 398 1.05 -10.37 -3.60
CA SER A 398 0.74 -11.70 -3.08
C SER A 398 2.03 -12.54 -3.03
N LEU A 399 2.16 -13.30 -1.95
CA LEU A 399 3.31 -14.15 -1.67
C LEU A 399 2.91 -15.61 -1.92
N ASP A 400 3.70 -16.32 -2.73
CA ASP A 400 3.61 -17.78 -2.93
C ASP A 400 5.05 -18.31 -2.92
N LEU A 401 5.53 -18.63 -1.71
CA LEU A 401 6.92 -18.97 -1.44
C LEU A 401 7.04 -20.48 -1.18
N SER A 402 8.08 -21.11 -1.73
CA SER A 402 8.37 -22.52 -1.47
C SER A 402 9.88 -22.72 -1.33
N PHE A 403 10.32 -23.22 -0.18
CA PHE A 403 11.74 -23.39 0.15
C PHE A 403 12.00 -24.67 0.94
N PRO A 404 13.21 -25.26 0.81
CA PRO A 404 13.54 -26.50 1.48
C PRO A 404 13.79 -26.29 2.98
N VAL A 405 13.28 -27.19 3.81
CA VAL A 405 13.49 -27.22 5.26
C VAL A 405 14.01 -28.61 5.64
N PRO A 406 15.02 -28.73 6.52
CA PRO A 406 15.52 -30.03 6.97
C PRO A 406 14.43 -30.87 7.66
N SER A 407 14.59 -32.19 7.63
CA SER A 407 13.70 -33.10 8.34
C SER A 407 13.88 -32.99 9.86
N GLY A 408 12.85 -32.52 10.56
CA GLY A 408 12.86 -32.38 12.00
C GLY A 408 11.95 -31.25 12.45
N ASP A 409 12.07 -30.89 13.73
CA ASP A 409 11.36 -29.78 14.35
C ASP A 409 12.17 -28.50 14.14
N HIS A 410 11.59 -27.56 13.40
CA HIS A 410 12.22 -26.29 13.07
C HIS A 410 11.24 -25.14 13.22
N GLU A 411 11.75 -23.99 13.66
CA GLU A 411 11.07 -22.69 13.56
C GLU A 411 11.35 -22.09 12.18
N ILE A 412 10.33 -21.53 11.55
CA ILE A 412 10.38 -20.90 10.22
C ILE A 412 9.99 -19.45 10.38
N ARG A 413 10.88 -18.53 10.01
CA ARG A 413 10.62 -17.09 10.12
C ARG A 413 10.64 -16.48 8.72
N ILE A 414 9.65 -15.65 8.38
CA ILE A 414 9.48 -15.04 7.06
C ILE A 414 9.26 -13.53 7.24
N ARG A 415 9.86 -12.71 6.38
CA ARG A 415 9.64 -11.25 6.37
C ARG A 415 9.73 -10.68 4.94
N THR A 416 9.17 -9.50 4.73
CA THR A 416 9.45 -8.66 3.54
C THR A 416 10.25 -7.43 3.94
N HIS A 417 11.06 -6.87 3.02
CA HIS A 417 11.75 -5.59 3.25
C HIS A 417 11.98 -4.76 1.98
N ASP A 418 12.30 -3.48 2.19
CA ASP A 418 12.96 -2.61 1.21
C ASP A 418 14.48 -2.61 1.47
N THR A 419 15.26 -3.08 0.50
CA THR A 419 16.73 -3.06 0.58
C THR A 419 17.35 -1.65 0.49
N VAL A 420 16.60 -0.65 0.01
CA VAL A 420 17.04 0.75 -0.10
C VAL A 420 16.82 1.47 1.23
N THR A 421 15.57 1.60 1.68
CA THR A 421 15.24 2.37 2.88
C THR A 421 15.53 1.60 4.17
N GLY A 422 15.45 0.27 4.14
CA GLY A 422 15.64 -0.60 5.30
C GLY A 422 14.35 -1.08 5.95
N ALA A 423 13.21 -0.45 5.65
CA ALA A 423 11.91 -0.77 6.22
C ALA A 423 11.53 -2.24 5.99
N MET A 424 10.92 -2.88 7.00
CA MET A 424 10.59 -4.31 7.00
C MET A 424 9.16 -4.58 7.45
N SER A 425 8.62 -5.75 7.12
CA SER A 425 7.46 -6.29 7.84
C SER A 425 7.87 -6.81 9.23
N PRO A 426 6.90 -7.01 10.14
CA PRO A 426 7.03 -7.96 11.23
C PRO A 426 7.47 -9.35 10.71
N GLU A 427 8.08 -10.16 11.58
CA GLU A 427 8.38 -11.55 11.26
C GLU A 427 7.11 -12.41 11.39
N PHE A 428 6.71 -13.07 10.30
CA PHE A 428 5.80 -14.21 10.36
C PHE A 428 6.58 -15.41 10.91
N ILE A 429 6.12 -16.00 12.02
CA ILE A 429 6.80 -17.10 12.72
C ILE A 429 5.93 -18.36 12.66
N ALA A 430 6.53 -19.48 12.26
CA ALA A 430 5.86 -20.75 12.08
C ALA A 430 6.75 -21.94 12.50
N SER A 431 6.22 -23.16 12.42
CA SER A 431 6.87 -24.41 12.79
C SER A 431 6.70 -25.48 11.70
N THR A 432 7.55 -26.51 11.71
CA THR A 432 7.35 -27.74 10.92
C THR A 432 6.39 -28.75 11.58
N ARG A 433 6.03 -28.57 12.86
CA ARG A 433 5.12 -29.47 13.60
C ARG A 433 3.64 -29.28 13.31
N GLY A 434 3.28 -28.19 12.64
CA GLY A 434 1.90 -27.88 12.23
C GLY A 434 1.88 -26.70 11.27
N SER A 435 0.73 -26.42 10.67
CA SER A 435 0.49 -25.08 10.09
C SER A 435 0.43 -24.09 11.25
N SER A 436 1.01 -22.89 11.14
CA SER A 436 1.16 -22.00 12.31
C SER A 436 1.11 -20.49 12.03
N ALA A 437 0.47 -19.83 13.00
CA ALA A 437 0.39 -18.41 13.37
C ALA A 437 0.26 -17.34 12.28
N TYR A 438 -0.93 -16.73 12.25
CA TYR A 438 -1.17 -15.43 11.64
C TYR A 438 -0.61 -14.30 12.53
N THR A 439 -0.29 -13.16 11.92
CA THR A 439 0.35 -11.98 12.53
C THR A 439 -0.63 -10.96 13.12
N GLU A 440 -1.94 -11.19 13.00
CA GLU A 440 -2.98 -10.27 13.45
C GLU A 440 -3.41 -10.57 14.90
N SER A 441 -3.57 -9.52 15.72
CA SER A 441 -4.14 -9.58 17.08
C SER A 441 -5.49 -10.32 17.08
N GLY A 442 -5.83 -11.03 18.17
CA GLY A 442 -7.09 -11.80 18.27
C GLY A 442 -6.86 -13.28 18.54
N ILE A 443 -7.65 -14.17 17.89
CA ILE A 443 -7.56 -15.62 18.10
C ILE A 443 -7.30 -16.34 16.77
N ALA A 444 -6.34 -17.26 16.75
CA ALA A 444 -6.01 -18.10 15.61
C ALA A 444 -5.82 -19.57 16.00
N GLY A 445 -6.13 -20.47 15.07
CA GLY A 445 -5.98 -21.91 15.28
C GLY A 445 -6.27 -22.73 14.02
N TYR A 446 -6.26 -24.05 14.18
CA TYR A 446 -6.42 -25.01 13.08
C TYR A 446 -7.41 -26.12 13.44
N LEU A 447 -8.19 -26.53 12.45
CA LEU A 447 -9.04 -27.72 12.49
C LEU A 447 -8.41 -28.83 11.66
N TYR A 448 -8.34 -30.02 12.23
CA TYR A 448 -7.67 -31.15 11.62
C TYR A 448 -8.38 -32.47 11.87
N ARG A 449 -8.17 -33.39 10.94
CA ARG A 449 -8.65 -34.75 11.05
C ARG A 449 -7.65 -35.54 11.88
N ASP A 450 -8.02 -35.73 13.14
CA ASP A 450 -7.31 -36.57 14.09
C ASP A 450 -7.61 -38.04 13.74
N ASP A 451 -6.69 -38.67 13.01
CA ASP A 451 -6.89 -40.01 12.45
C ASP A 451 -6.43 -41.12 13.42
N ASN A 452 -5.79 -40.76 14.54
CA ASN A 452 -5.27 -41.68 15.55
C ASN A 452 -5.85 -41.47 16.97
N ASP A 453 -6.78 -40.53 17.14
CA ASP A 453 -7.44 -40.16 18.40
C ASP A 453 -6.43 -39.72 19.49
N SER A 454 -5.37 -39.02 19.08
CA SER A 454 -4.30 -38.55 19.97
C SER A 454 -4.64 -37.24 20.68
N GLY A 455 -5.55 -36.45 20.12
CA GLY A 455 -5.83 -35.08 20.56
C GLY A 455 -4.70 -34.09 20.22
N THR A 456 -3.80 -34.45 19.30
CA THR A 456 -2.67 -33.61 18.84
C THR A 456 -2.49 -33.70 17.33
N TRP A 457 -2.13 -32.60 16.65
CA TRP A 457 -1.81 -32.65 15.22
C TRP A 457 -0.54 -33.50 14.99
N ASP A 458 -0.64 -34.54 14.18
CA ASP A 458 0.47 -35.43 13.81
C ASP A 458 0.91 -35.27 12.33
N VAL A 459 2.17 -35.63 12.06
CA VAL A 459 2.75 -35.53 10.70
C VAL A 459 2.12 -36.59 9.77
N GLY A 460 1.17 -36.14 8.95
CA GLY A 460 0.43 -36.96 7.99
C GLY A 460 -1.08 -36.77 8.06
N GLU A 461 -1.57 -36.11 9.11
CA GLU A 461 -2.98 -35.79 9.28
C GLU A 461 -3.47 -34.72 8.29
N SER A 462 -4.78 -34.76 8.01
CA SER A 462 -5.39 -33.93 6.97
C SER A 462 -6.09 -32.71 7.55
N PRO A 463 -5.90 -31.49 6.99
CA PRO A 463 -6.62 -30.30 7.44
C PRO A 463 -8.11 -30.35 7.12
N LEU A 464 -8.94 -29.71 7.95
CA LEU A 464 -10.40 -29.63 7.78
C LEU A 464 -10.83 -28.24 7.29
N ALA A 465 -10.88 -28.09 5.97
CA ALA A 465 -11.30 -26.87 5.27
C ALA A 465 -12.83 -26.68 5.23
N GLY A 466 -13.30 -25.43 5.25
CA GLY A 466 -14.71 -25.08 5.04
C GLY A 466 -15.62 -25.21 6.26
N TRP A 467 -15.07 -25.25 7.48
CA TRP A 467 -15.83 -25.37 8.73
C TRP A 467 -16.08 -24.00 9.37
N ASN A 468 -17.27 -23.77 9.92
CA ASN A 468 -17.61 -22.53 10.61
C ASN A 468 -17.02 -22.49 12.02
N VAL A 469 -16.35 -21.39 12.33
CA VAL A 469 -15.83 -21.05 13.67
C VAL A 469 -16.50 -19.75 14.13
N ARG A 470 -16.95 -19.67 15.38
CA ARG A 470 -17.60 -18.47 15.92
C ARG A 470 -17.31 -18.22 17.39
N LEU A 471 -17.42 -16.98 17.82
CA LEU A 471 -17.47 -16.62 19.24
C LEU A 471 -18.87 -16.81 19.80
N VAL A 472 -18.96 -17.33 21.02
CA VAL A 472 -20.22 -17.50 21.77
C VAL A 472 -20.14 -16.92 23.19
N ASP A 473 -21.29 -16.65 23.78
CA ASP A 473 -21.45 -16.31 25.20
C ASP A 473 -21.54 -17.58 26.10
N ASP A 474 -21.61 -17.39 27.42
CA ASP A 474 -21.78 -18.46 28.42
C ASP A 474 -23.06 -19.33 28.23
N LEU A 475 -23.95 -18.94 27.31
CA LEU A 475 -25.19 -19.64 26.96
C LEU A 475 -25.11 -20.26 25.55
N GLY A 476 -23.93 -20.30 24.93
CA GLY A 476 -23.68 -20.82 23.60
C GLY A 476 -24.32 -20.00 22.47
N GLN A 477 -24.76 -18.77 22.74
CA GLN A 477 -25.33 -17.87 21.73
C GLN A 477 -24.23 -17.10 21.02
N PRO A 478 -24.32 -16.84 19.69
CA PRO A 478 -23.31 -16.08 18.97
C PRO A 478 -23.08 -14.69 19.58
N LEU A 479 -21.82 -14.36 19.84
CA LEU A 479 -21.42 -13.03 20.30
C LEU A 479 -21.45 -12.05 19.12
N GLN A 480 -22.02 -10.86 19.32
CA GLN A 480 -22.12 -9.83 18.29
C GLN A 480 -21.24 -8.63 18.66
N LEU A 481 -20.04 -8.55 18.08
CA LEU A 481 -19.13 -7.40 18.21
C LEU A 481 -19.12 -6.51 16.96
N SER A 482 -19.32 -7.09 15.76
CA SER A 482 -19.55 -6.32 14.53
C SER A 482 -20.99 -5.78 14.48
N HIS A 483 -21.14 -4.53 14.07
CA HIS A 483 -22.41 -3.85 13.88
C HIS A 483 -22.45 -3.18 12.50
N VAL A 484 -23.53 -3.43 11.74
CA VAL A 484 -23.73 -2.85 10.41
C VAL A 484 -24.89 -1.87 10.43
N LEU A 485 -24.70 -0.69 9.83
CA LEU A 485 -25.74 0.31 9.59
C LEU A 485 -25.81 0.65 8.11
N GLU A 486 -26.85 0.12 7.46
CA GLU A 486 -27.10 0.26 6.03
C GLU A 486 -28.29 1.22 5.78
N PRO A 487 -28.07 2.43 5.24
CA PRO A 487 -29.14 3.38 4.93
C PRO A 487 -30.27 2.81 4.05
N ASN A 488 -29.98 1.78 3.23
CA ASN A 488 -30.98 1.10 2.41
C ASN A 488 -32.08 0.38 3.19
N ASP A 489 -31.86 0.02 4.46
CA ASP A 489 -32.86 -0.66 5.30
C ASP A 489 -33.94 0.30 5.85
N TYR A 490 -33.69 1.61 5.81
CA TYR A 490 -34.54 2.62 6.47
C TYR A 490 -35.40 3.43 5.48
N ALA A 491 -36.50 4.01 5.95
CA ALA A 491 -37.30 4.91 5.12
C ALA A 491 -36.51 6.20 4.79
N ASN A 492 -36.79 6.83 3.63
CA ASN A 492 -36.19 8.13 3.31
C ASN A 492 -36.54 9.17 4.39
N SER A 493 -35.58 10.01 4.77
CA SER A 493 -35.61 10.95 5.89
C SER A 493 -35.68 10.32 7.29
N HIS A 494 -35.48 9.01 7.44
CA HIS A 494 -35.35 8.38 8.76
C HIS A 494 -34.03 8.78 9.42
N VAL A 495 -34.06 9.08 10.73
CA VAL A 495 -32.86 9.50 11.49
C VAL A 495 -32.03 8.28 11.88
N LEU A 496 -30.77 8.27 11.43
CA LEU A 496 -29.79 7.20 11.64
C LEU A 496 -28.89 7.42 12.88
N SER A 497 -28.90 8.62 13.45
CA SER A 497 -27.94 9.07 14.49
C SER A 497 -27.76 8.21 15.73
N THR A 498 -28.74 7.36 16.09
CA THR A 498 -28.69 6.50 17.28
C THR A 498 -29.37 5.14 17.02
N GLN A 499 -29.25 4.58 15.81
CA GLN A 499 -29.88 3.29 15.47
C GLN A 499 -29.13 2.08 16.01
N LEU A 500 -27.80 2.19 16.15
CA LEU A 500 -26.96 1.20 16.79
C LEU A 500 -26.74 1.56 18.27
N ALA A 501 -26.83 0.58 19.16
CA ALA A 501 -26.58 0.80 20.59
C ALA A 501 -25.08 1.09 20.82
N GLY A 502 -24.77 2.07 21.65
CA GLY A 502 -23.39 2.48 21.93
C GLY A 502 -22.67 3.23 20.79
N ILE A 503 -23.36 3.52 19.68
CA ILE A 503 -22.77 4.18 18.51
C ILE A 503 -23.62 5.38 18.10
N ARG A 504 -22.99 6.55 17.95
CA ARG A 504 -23.65 7.81 17.63
C ARG A 504 -23.09 8.46 16.37
N LEU A 505 -23.95 8.68 15.38
CA LEU A 505 -23.59 9.40 14.15
C LEU A 505 -24.04 10.86 14.25
N SER A 506 -23.19 11.81 13.86
CA SER A 506 -23.54 13.25 13.84
C SER A 506 -22.89 14.03 12.69
N VAL A 507 -23.61 15.05 12.21
CA VAL A 507 -23.08 16.05 11.26
C VAL A 507 -22.24 17.08 12.02
N GLN A 508 -21.00 17.31 11.58
CA GLN A 508 -20.05 18.22 12.20
C GLN A 508 -19.40 19.14 11.15
N GLY A 509 -18.68 20.17 11.61
CA GLY A 509 -18.00 21.16 10.76
C GLY A 509 -18.78 22.45 10.50
N GLY A 510 -18.25 23.30 9.60
CA GLY A 510 -18.68 24.69 9.41
C GLY A 510 -20.09 24.86 8.82
N ASP A 511 -20.53 23.94 7.96
CA ASP A 511 -21.90 23.89 7.43
C ASP A 511 -22.85 23.00 8.28
N SER A 512 -22.43 22.59 9.49
CA SER A 512 -23.33 21.85 10.39
C SER A 512 -24.32 22.79 11.10
N LEU A 513 -25.61 22.44 11.08
CA LEU A 513 -26.60 23.21 11.81
C LEU A 513 -26.53 22.89 13.31
N ALA A 514 -26.06 23.81 14.14
CA ALA A 514 -25.88 23.57 15.58
C ALA A 514 -27.15 23.09 16.33
N SER A 515 -28.34 23.41 15.83
CA SER A 515 -29.63 22.96 16.39
C SER A 515 -30.16 21.63 15.85
N ASN A 516 -29.54 21.06 14.80
CA ASN A 516 -29.85 19.72 14.29
C ASN A 516 -28.59 19.14 13.61
N ARG A 517 -28.01 18.13 14.25
CA ARG A 517 -26.83 17.40 13.76
C ARG A 517 -27.18 15.95 13.39
N ASP A 518 -28.46 15.71 13.11
CA ASP A 518 -28.96 14.39 12.81
C ASP A 518 -28.44 13.93 11.44
N VAL A 519 -28.02 12.67 11.39
CA VAL A 519 -27.72 11.95 10.14
C VAL A 519 -28.98 11.19 9.75
N THR A 520 -29.30 11.18 8.46
CA THR A 520 -30.55 10.61 7.92
C THR A 520 -30.30 9.75 6.70
N ALA A 521 -31.14 8.73 6.48
CA ALA A 521 -31.17 7.99 5.22
C ALA A 521 -31.79 8.86 4.12
N VAL A 522 -31.05 9.13 3.04
CA VAL A 522 -31.51 9.97 1.92
C VAL A 522 -31.36 9.22 0.61
N VAL A 523 -32.39 9.24 -0.25
CA VAL A 523 -32.27 8.69 -1.61
C VAL A 523 -31.19 9.45 -2.38
N ALA A 524 -30.16 8.74 -2.82
CA ALA A 524 -29.02 9.30 -3.51
C ALA A 524 -29.41 9.83 -4.89
N THR A 525 -28.98 11.04 -5.23
CA THR A 525 -29.19 11.65 -6.55
C THR A 525 -27.89 11.72 -7.35
N ILE A 526 -26.75 11.82 -6.67
CA ILE A 526 -25.41 11.76 -7.26
C ILE A 526 -25.00 10.32 -7.53
N GLN A 527 -25.36 9.39 -6.64
CA GLN A 527 -25.07 7.96 -6.76
C GLN A 527 -26.35 7.09 -6.75
N PRO A 528 -27.21 7.13 -7.79
CA PRO A 528 -28.48 6.41 -7.78
C PRO A 528 -28.36 4.89 -7.58
N SER A 529 -27.21 4.30 -7.93
CA SER A 529 -26.91 2.88 -7.72
C SER A 529 -26.69 2.49 -6.25
N ALA A 530 -26.39 3.45 -5.37
CA ALA A 530 -26.32 3.23 -3.92
C ALA A 530 -27.72 3.21 -3.27
N GLY A 531 -28.77 3.67 -3.96
CA GLY A 531 -30.14 3.68 -3.45
C GLY A 531 -30.36 4.79 -2.42
N LYS A 532 -30.11 4.52 -1.14
CA LYS A 532 -30.09 5.52 -0.05
C LYS A 532 -28.72 5.54 0.60
N VAL A 533 -28.32 6.71 1.10
CA VAL A 533 -26.98 7.00 1.64
C VAL A 533 -27.09 7.85 2.92
N PHE A 534 -25.97 8.04 3.62
CA PHE A 534 -25.91 8.94 4.77
C PHE A 534 -25.99 10.40 4.32
N GLY A 535 -27.07 11.10 4.69
CA GLY A 535 -27.26 12.53 4.46
C GLY A 535 -27.32 13.35 5.74
N GLY A 536 -26.79 14.58 5.70
CA GLY A 536 -26.73 15.51 6.84
C GLY A 536 -27.36 16.87 6.54
N ARG A 537 -27.95 17.54 7.54
CA ARG A 537 -28.56 18.86 7.33
C ARG A 537 -27.51 19.97 7.23
N SER A 538 -27.55 20.71 6.12
CA SER A 538 -26.74 21.90 5.88
C SER A 538 -27.36 23.13 6.56
N ALA A 539 -26.51 23.95 7.18
CA ALA A 539 -26.86 25.25 7.72
C ALA A 539 -26.99 26.32 6.61
N VAL A 540 -26.11 26.27 5.61
CA VAL A 540 -26.03 27.22 4.49
C VAL A 540 -27.22 27.05 3.52
N PHE A 541 -27.51 25.82 3.11
CA PHE A 541 -28.55 25.51 2.12
C PHE A 541 -29.91 25.20 2.76
N GLY A 542 -29.95 24.92 4.07
CA GLY A 542 -31.18 24.67 4.83
C GLY A 542 -31.90 23.34 4.54
N ASN A 543 -31.39 22.56 3.59
CA ASN A 543 -31.85 21.20 3.25
C ASN A 543 -30.87 20.13 3.76
N VAL A 544 -31.20 18.87 3.52
CA VAL A 544 -30.28 17.74 3.74
C VAL A 544 -29.45 17.54 2.47
N ARG A 545 -28.13 17.34 2.62
CA ARG A 545 -27.19 17.01 1.52
C ARG A 545 -26.70 15.56 1.69
N GLU A 546 -26.52 14.86 0.58
CA GLU A 546 -25.99 13.48 0.51
C GLU A 546 -24.46 13.41 0.50
N THR A 547 -23.79 14.52 0.17
CA THR A 547 -22.33 14.60 0.10
C THR A 547 -21.69 15.00 1.43
N TRP A 548 -20.37 14.87 1.53
CA TRP A 548 -19.55 15.21 2.69
C TRP A 548 -18.22 15.79 2.20
N SER A 549 -17.74 16.86 2.84
CA SER A 549 -16.56 17.63 2.44
C SER A 549 -15.55 17.74 3.58
N SER A 550 -14.37 18.31 3.32
CA SER A 550 -13.37 18.60 4.36
C SER A 550 -13.92 19.49 5.48
N THR A 551 -14.90 20.35 5.18
CA THR A 551 -15.52 21.33 6.09
C THR A 551 -16.89 20.91 6.65
N ARG A 552 -17.56 19.89 6.10
CA ARG A 552 -18.76 19.26 6.67
C ARG A 552 -18.67 17.75 6.58
N PHE A 553 -18.48 17.12 7.72
CA PHE A 553 -18.08 15.72 7.86
C PHE A 553 -19.00 14.93 8.78
N LEU A 554 -18.96 13.61 8.59
CA LEU A 554 -19.68 12.64 9.42
C LEU A 554 -18.76 12.24 10.58
N LYS A 555 -19.17 12.52 11.83
CA LYS A 555 -18.50 11.99 13.02
C LYS A 555 -19.29 10.80 13.56
N ILE A 556 -18.60 9.71 13.87
CA ILE A 556 -19.15 8.48 14.43
C ILE A 556 -18.45 8.24 15.77
N GLU A 557 -19.19 8.33 16.87
CA GLU A 557 -18.68 8.26 18.24
C GLU A 557 -19.09 6.93 18.89
N PHE A 558 -18.20 6.33 19.68
CA PHE A 558 -18.42 5.03 20.32
C PHE A 558 -18.39 5.16 21.85
N ASP A 559 -19.40 4.62 22.54
CA ASP A 559 -19.48 4.58 24.01
C ASP A 559 -18.41 3.63 24.59
N THR A 560 -18.05 2.59 23.84
CA THR A 560 -16.90 1.70 24.10
C THR A 560 -15.94 1.77 22.92
N PRO A 561 -14.62 1.94 23.13
CA PRO A 561 -13.64 1.94 22.06
C PRO A 561 -13.71 0.68 21.17
N GLN A 562 -13.38 0.87 19.89
CA GLN A 562 -13.47 -0.15 18.85
C GLN A 562 -12.06 -0.47 18.30
N SER A 563 -11.89 -1.68 17.77
CA SER A 563 -10.68 -2.11 17.07
C SER A 563 -10.79 -1.98 15.54
N SER A 564 -12.00 -1.99 14.98
CA SER A 564 -12.20 -1.81 13.54
C SER A 564 -13.41 -0.93 13.21
N VAL A 565 -13.27 -0.14 12.14
CA VAL A 565 -14.37 0.64 11.56
C VAL A 565 -14.18 0.68 10.05
N SER A 566 -15.24 0.47 9.28
CA SER A 566 -15.23 0.75 7.84
C SER A 566 -16.50 1.44 7.35
N ILE A 567 -16.35 2.28 6.33
CA ILE A 567 -17.47 2.98 5.69
C ILE A 567 -17.19 3.12 4.19
N LYS A 568 -18.21 2.92 3.36
CA LYS A 568 -18.07 3.05 1.91
C LYS A 568 -18.14 4.52 1.50
N ALA A 569 -17.16 4.95 0.68
CA ALA A 569 -17.17 6.23 -0.01
C ALA A 569 -17.42 6.04 -1.50
N TYR A 570 -18.25 6.89 -2.08
CA TYR A 570 -18.46 7.05 -3.52
C TYR A 570 -18.01 8.45 -3.95
N SER A 571 -17.70 8.60 -5.25
CA SER A 571 -17.51 9.91 -5.89
C SER A 571 -18.65 10.90 -5.60
N GLY A 572 -18.33 12.17 -5.37
CA GLY A 572 -19.29 13.27 -5.29
C GLY A 572 -19.85 13.74 -6.65
N GLY A 573 -19.63 12.97 -7.73
CA GLY A 573 -20.05 13.31 -9.10
C GLY A 573 -18.93 13.92 -9.96
N THR A 574 -17.75 14.13 -9.38
CA THR A 574 -16.49 14.51 -10.06
C THR A 574 -15.35 13.64 -9.50
N ALA A 575 -14.11 13.78 -9.98
CA ALA A 575 -12.96 13.15 -9.34
C ALA A 575 -12.92 13.55 -7.85
N SER A 576 -13.00 12.56 -6.96
CA SER A 576 -13.19 12.76 -5.52
C SER A 576 -12.30 11.85 -4.71
N TYR A 577 -11.95 12.28 -3.50
CA TYR A 577 -11.11 11.52 -2.57
C TYR A 577 -11.83 11.45 -1.22
N GLY A 578 -12.03 10.24 -0.70
CA GLY A 578 -12.56 10.02 0.64
C GLY A 578 -11.44 10.00 1.67
N ARG A 579 -11.73 10.44 2.90
CA ARG A 579 -10.85 10.26 4.05
C ARG A 579 -11.62 9.81 5.28
N LEU A 580 -11.10 8.78 5.94
CA LEU A 580 -11.52 8.30 7.26
C LEU A 580 -10.36 8.55 8.24
N GLU A 581 -10.66 9.09 9.41
CA GLU A 581 -9.66 9.38 10.45
C GLU A 581 -10.16 8.85 11.80
N ALA A 582 -9.35 8.03 12.47
CA ALA A 582 -9.63 7.45 13.77
C ALA A 582 -8.91 8.21 14.89
N TYR A 583 -9.61 8.39 16.01
CA TYR A 583 -9.11 9.15 17.15
C TYR A 583 -9.32 8.39 18.47
N ASP A 584 -8.33 8.50 19.36
CA ASP A 584 -8.41 7.95 20.71
C ASP A 584 -9.31 8.80 21.64
N ALA A 585 -9.48 8.33 22.88
CA ALA A 585 -10.27 9.03 23.91
C ALA A 585 -9.67 10.39 24.35
N THR A 586 -8.43 10.71 23.96
CA THR A 586 -7.81 12.02 24.19
C THR A 586 -8.04 13.00 23.04
N GLY A 587 -8.55 12.52 21.90
CA GLY A 587 -8.69 13.27 20.66
C GLY A 587 -7.41 13.31 19.81
N LYS A 588 -6.43 12.44 20.09
CA LYS A 588 -5.24 12.26 19.26
C LYS A 588 -5.64 11.44 18.02
N LEU A 589 -5.20 11.87 16.83
CA LEU A 589 -5.26 11.04 15.62
C LEU A 589 -4.37 9.82 15.83
N ILE A 590 -4.96 8.63 15.73
CA ILE A 590 -4.26 7.34 15.88
C ILE A 590 -4.08 6.63 14.54
N GLU A 591 -4.99 6.86 13.59
CA GLU A 591 -4.93 6.24 12.26
C GLU A 591 -5.79 6.98 11.24
N ARG A 592 -5.54 6.72 9.96
CA ARG A 592 -6.18 7.40 8.84
C ARG A 592 -6.17 6.50 7.61
N TYR A 593 -7.21 6.66 6.78
CA TYR A 593 -7.32 6.06 5.46
C TYR A 593 -7.71 7.15 4.46
N THR A 594 -7.05 7.22 3.31
CA THR A 594 -7.46 8.04 2.16
C THR A 594 -7.75 7.13 0.97
N THR A 595 -8.86 7.35 0.26
CA THR A 595 -9.18 6.51 -0.90
C THR A 595 -8.29 6.77 -2.11
N SER A 596 -8.25 5.83 -3.04
CA SER A 596 -7.88 6.14 -4.43
C SER A 596 -8.85 7.16 -5.05
N GLU A 597 -8.51 7.68 -6.24
CA GLU A 597 -9.39 8.64 -6.94
C GLU A 597 -10.74 7.99 -7.34
N LEU A 598 -11.82 8.49 -6.77
CA LEU A 598 -13.19 8.06 -7.06
C LEU A 598 -13.76 8.88 -8.21
N THR A 599 -13.95 8.24 -9.37
CA THR A 599 -14.57 8.83 -10.56
C THR A 599 -15.91 8.16 -10.91
N GLY A 600 -16.87 8.94 -11.44
CA GLY A 600 -18.16 8.42 -11.92
C GLY A 600 -18.97 7.74 -10.81
N SER A 601 -19.23 6.44 -10.97
CA SER A 601 -19.95 5.60 -9.99
C SER A 601 -19.04 4.61 -9.24
N SER A 602 -17.73 4.86 -9.22
CA SER A 602 -16.80 4.06 -8.41
C SER A 602 -16.98 4.34 -6.92
N SER A 603 -16.61 3.33 -6.13
CA SER A 603 -16.67 3.36 -4.67
C SER A 603 -15.54 2.56 -4.06
N GLU A 604 -15.11 2.96 -2.88
CA GLU A 604 -14.07 2.29 -2.10
C GLU A 604 -14.53 2.16 -0.65
N VAL A 605 -14.12 1.10 0.05
CA VAL A 605 -14.42 0.91 1.47
C VAL A 605 -13.23 1.45 2.26
N MET A 606 -13.40 2.61 2.88
CA MET A 606 -12.40 3.15 3.81
C MET A 606 -12.46 2.31 5.08
N ARG A 607 -11.35 1.68 5.47
CA ARG A 607 -11.25 0.73 6.59
C ARG A 607 -10.06 1.12 7.46
N ILE A 608 -10.28 1.15 8.77
CA ILE A 608 -9.25 1.31 9.80
C ILE A 608 -9.38 0.12 10.74
N GLU A 609 -8.26 -0.53 11.01
CA GLU A 609 -8.18 -1.80 11.72
C GLU A 609 -6.95 -1.79 12.65
N ARG A 610 -7.19 -1.96 13.94
CA ARG A 610 -6.19 -1.74 14.99
C ARG A 610 -6.07 -2.96 15.89
N PRO A 611 -4.83 -3.34 16.28
CA PRO A 611 -4.59 -4.50 17.14
C PRO A 611 -5.11 -4.27 18.57
N ASP A 612 -5.23 -2.99 18.97
CA ASP A 612 -5.87 -2.53 20.19
C ASP A 612 -7.26 -1.95 19.88
N ALA A 613 -8.22 -2.16 20.78
CA ALA A 613 -9.50 -1.46 20.75
C ALA A 613 -9.37 -0.06 21.41
N ASP A 614 -8.76 0.88 20.71
CA ASP A 614 -8.49 2.25 21.16
C ASP A 614 -9.25 3.35 20.37
N ILE A 615 -9.97 2.99 19.30
CA ILE A 615 -10.75 3.93 18.48
C ILE A 615 -11.97 4.41 19.27
N SER A 616 -11.94 5.66 19.76
CA SER A 616 -13.06 6.28 20.48
C SER A 616 -14.06 6.95 19.55
N TYR A 617 -13.59 7.51 18.42
CA TYR A 617 -14.46 8.00 17.35
C TYR A 617 -13.72 8.02 16.01
N VAL A 618 -14.49 8.04 14.92
CA VAL A 618 -13.98 8.34 13.58
C VAL A 618 -14.62 9.57 12.95
N ILE A 619 -13.92 10.17 12.00
CA ILE A 619 -14.41 11.23 11.11
C ILE A 619 -14.31 10.74 9.67
N ALA A 620 -15.42 10.72 8.94
CA ALA A 620 -15.49 10.39 7.51
C ALA A 620 -15.85 11.65 6.70
N ARG A 621 -15.05 11.97 5.68
CA ARG A 621 -15.14 13.23 4.93
C ARG A 621 -14.62 13.15 3.50
N GLY A 622 -14.94 14.18 2.71
CA GLY A 622 -14.25 14.45 1.44
C GLY A 622 -12.88 15.08 1.70
N HIS A 623 -11.93 14.80 0.82
CA HIS A 623 -10.53 15.20 0.92
C HIS A 623 -10.09 16.01 -0.32
N MET A 624 -8.95 16.70 -0.26
CA MET A 624 -8.41 17.52 -1.36
C MET A 624 -9.38 18.56 -1.95
N GLY A 625 -10.25 19.15 -1.12
CA GLY A 625 -11.29 20.09 -1.60
C GLY A 625 -12.45 19.44 -2.36
N THR A 626 -12.47 18.12 -2.48
CA THR A 626 -13.56 17.35 -3.12
C THR A 626 -14.66 16.99 -2.12
N GLU A 627 -15.81 16.53 -2.62
CA GLU A 627 -16.88 15.96 -1.80
C GLU A 627 -17.08 14.47 -2.14
N VAL A 628 -17.46 13.65 -1.15
CA VAL A 628 -17.82 12.24 -1.33
C VAL A 628 -19.23 11.95 -0.85
N VAL A 629 -19.86 10.89 -1.36
CA VAL A 629 -21.10 10.34 -0.81
C VAL A 629 -20.74 9.14 0.07
N LEU A 630 -21.30 9.06 1.28
CA LEU A 630 -20.98 8.02 2.27
C LEU A 630 -22.13 7.04 2.46
N ASP A 631 -21.81 5.76 2.56
CA ASP A 631 -22.76 4.65 2.63
C ASP A 631 -22.20 3.47 3.44
N SER A 632 -23.03 2.47 3.77
CA SER A 632 -22.68 1.18 4.41
C SER A 632 -21.61 1.28 5.52
N LEU A 633 -22.02 1.56 6.76
CA LEU A 633 -21.12 1.58 7.92
C LEU A 633 -21.02 0.19 8.57
N GLU A 634 -19.80 -0.27 8.85
CA GLU A 634 -19.49 -1.44 9.68
C GLU A 634 -18.55 -1.03 10.84
N VAL A 635 -18.81 -1.51 12.05
CA VAL A 635 -18.06 -1.17 13.27
C VAL A 635 -17.84 -2.43 14.11
N GLY A 636 -16.60 -2.68 14.53
CA GLY A 636 -16.25 -3.80 15.41
C GLY A 636 -15.83 -5.08 14.66
N PRO A 637 -15.07 -5.97 15.33
CA PRO A 637 -14.42 -7.11 14.68
C PRO A 637 -15.39 -8.23 14.31
N ALA A 638 -14.96 -9.06 13.35
CA ALA A 638 -15.70 -10.25 12.95
C ALA A 638 -15.71 -11.30 14.09
N THR A 639 -16.90 -11.80 14.44
CA THR A 639 -17.07 -12.83 15.47
C THR A 639 -17.30 -14.23 14.91
N SER A 640 -17.15 -14.41 13.60
CA SER A 640 -17.23 -15.70 12.92
C SER A 640 -16.36 -15.74 11.67
N THR A 641 -15.81 -16.91 11.36
CA THR A 641 -14.93 -17.17 10.22
C THR A 641 -15.14 -18.59 9.67
N VAL A 642 -14.46 -18.94 8.58
CA VAL A 642 -14.49 -20.27 7.96
C VAL A 642 -13.06 -20.76 7.74
N THR A 643 -12.78 -22.03 8.03
CA THR A 643 -11.42 -22.57 7.85
C THR A 643 -10.96 -22.58 6.39
N ASP A 644 -9.70 -22.19 6.17
CA ASP A 644 -9.05 -22.17 4.85
C ASP A 644 -8.71 -23.58 4.33
N ALA A 645 -8.06 -23.67 3.16
CA ALA A 645 -7.66 -24.95 2.57
C ALA A 645 -6.64 -25.76 3.40
N ASN A 646 -5.95 -25.11 4.34
CA ASN A 646 -5.04 -25.71 5.33
C ASN A 646 -5.73 -25.93 6.69
N GLY A 647 -7.06 -25.81 6.77
CA GLY A 647 -7.84 -25.98 8.01
C GLY A 647 -7.68 -24.81 8.99
N ALA A 648 -7.03 -23.74 8.58
CA ALA A 648 -6.63 -22.63 9.42
C ALA A 648 -7.76 -21.60 9.56
N TYR A 649 -7.88 -20.96 10.73
CA TYR A 649 -8.85 -19.88 10.95
C TYR A 649 -8.27 -18.73 11.78
N VAL A 650 -8.88 -17.56 11.60
CA VAL A 650 -8.59 -16.35 12.38
C VAL A 650 -9.89 -15.63 12.72
N LEU A 651 -9.97 -15.16 13.96
CA LEU A 651 -10.93 -14.18 14.46
C LEU A 651 -10.09 -12.95 14.90
N PRO A 652 -9.80 -12.01 13.97
CA PRO A 652 -8.81 -10.98 14.19
C PRO A 652 -9.40 -9.75 14.90
N LEU A 653 -8.51 -8.89 15.40
CA LEU A 653 -8.78 -7.58 16.00
C LEU A 653 -9.76 -7.65 17.18
N LEU A 654 -9.75 -8.74 17.94
CA LEU A 654 -10.62 -8.87 19.11
C LEU A 654 -10.13 -7.96 20.25
N PRO A 655 -11.03 -7.23 20.94
CA PRO A 655 -10.65 -6.44 22.10
C PRO A 655 -10.16 -7.34 23.23
N SER A 656 -9.32 -6.82 24.13
CA SER A 656 -8.83 -7.59 25.27
C SER A 656 -9.99 -8.12 26.13
N GLY A 657 -10.03 -9.42 26.38
CA GLY A 657 -11.15 -10.07 27.06
C GLY A 657 -11.05 -11.59 27.09
N THR A 658 -12.08 -12.21 27.67
CA THR A 658 -12.28 -13.67 27.63
C THR A 658 -13.40 -13.99 26.66
N PHE A 659 -13.17 -14.94 25.75
CA PHE A 659 -14.12 -15.36 24.72
C PHE A 659 -14.21 -16.88 24.65
N ASN A 660 -15.38 -17.41 24.32
CA ASN A 660 -15.55 -18.83 24.01
C ASN A 660 -15.56 -19.01 22.49
N VAL A 661 -14.60 -19.76 21.95
CA VAL A 661 -14.51 -20.12 20.53
C VAL A 661 -15.22 -21.45 20.34
N ALA A 662 -16.30 -21.47 19.55
CA ALA A 662 -17.09 -22.67 19.27
C ALA A 662 -17.01 -23.07 17.80
N ILE A 663 -16.84 -24.38 17.56
CA ILE A 663 -16.86 -25.00 16.23
C ILE A 663 -18.27 -25.51 15.92
N GLU A 664 -18.77 -25.22 14.71
CA GLU A 664 -20.00 -25.86 14.22
C GLU A 664 -19.69 -27.28 13.72
N VAL A 665 -19.75 -28.26 14.64
CA VAL A 665 -19.41 -29.65 14.35
C VAL A 665 -20.35 -30.24 13.29
N LEU A 666 -19.77 -30.72 12.18
CA LEU A 666 -20.52 -31.44 11.16
C LEU A 666 -21.06 -32.78 11.73
N PRO A 667 -22.31 -33.20 11.46
CA PRO A 667 -22.91 -34.42 12.03
C PRO A 667 -22.22 -35.76 11.71
N THR A 668 -21.12 -35.73 10.96
CA THR A 668 -20.28 -36.88 10.60
C THR A 668 -18.91 -36.81 11.25
N TYR A 669 -18.75 -36.05 12.34
CA TYR A 669 -17.53 -35.90 13.12
C TYR A 669 -17.83 -35.78 14.62
N GLU A 670 -16.89 -36.19 15.45
CA GLU A 670 -16.85 -36.01 16.91
C GLU A 670 -15.50 -35.37 17.30
N PRO A 671 -15.45 -34.50 18.33
CA PRO A 671 -14.21 -33.88 18.78
C PRO A 671 -13.32 -34.86 19.55
N THR A 672 -12.02 -34.86 19.24
CA THR A 672 -10.99 -35.71 19.87
C THR A 672 -10.12 -34.92 20.85
N THR A 673 -9.90 -33.62 20.58
CA THR A 673 -9.13 -32.74 21.47
C THR A 673 -9.78 -32.57 22.84
N ALA A 674 -8.96 -32.38 23.89
CA ALA A 674 -9.44 -32.16 25.26
C ALA A 674 -10.30 -30.89 25.44
N LEU A 675 -10.27 -29.97 24.47
CA LEU A 675 -11.14 -28.80 24.37
C LEU A 675 -12.57 -29.15 23.91
N GLY A 676 -12.82 -30.39 23.43
CA GLY A 676 -14.08 -30.72 22.78
C GLY A 676 -14.25 -29.91 21.50
N SER A 677 -15.40 -29.25 21.35
CA SER A 677 -15.70 -28.33 20.24
C SER A 677 -15.82 -26.86 20.66
N GLU A 678 -15.43 -26.52 21.89
CA GLU A 678 -15.55 -25.16 22.44
C GLU A 678 -14.41 -24.86 23.43
N ALA A 679 -13.69 -23.75 23.23
CA ALA A 679 -12.55 -23.36 24.07
C ALA A 679 -12.72 -21.96 24.65
N GLU A 680 -12.54 -21.81 25.97
CA GLU A 680 -12.36 -20.50 26.62
C GLU A 680 -10.95 -19.98 26.32
N VAL A 681 -10.86 -18.77 25.77
CA VAL A 681 -9.61 -18.13 25.32
C VAL A 681 -9.52 -16.73 25.90
N ILE A 682 -8.35 -16.38 26.44
CA ILE A 682 -8.06 -15.03 26.95
C ILE A 682 -7.22 -14.30 25.90
N VAL A 683 -7.74 -13.19 25.38
CA VAL A 683 -7.04 -12.29 24.45
C VAL A 683 -6.52 -11.08 25.22
N SER A 684 -5.21 -10.82 25.14
CA SER A 684 -4.63 -9.55 25.61
C SER A 684 -4.77 -8.47 24.54
N ALA A 685 -4.67 -7.20 24.94
CA ALA A 685 -4.63 -6.08 24.00
C ALA A 685 -3.40 -6.22 23.08
N GLY A 686 -3.62 -6.19 21.76
CA GLY A 686 -2.57 -6.28 20.75
C GLY A 686 -1.90 -7.65 20.55
N GLU A 687 -2.30 -8.70 21.28
CA GLU A 687 -1.68 -10.03 21.20
C GLU A 687 -2.54 -11.02 20.40
N THR A 688 -1.89 -11.87 19.59
CA THR A 688 -2.52 -13.05 18.99
C THR A 688 -2.48 -14.22 19.97
N THR A 689 -3.63 -14.79 20.29
CA THR A 689 -3.71 -16.08 20.98
C THR A 689 -3.75 -17.19 19.94
N SER A 690 -2.59 -17.82 19.70
CA SER A 690 -2.41 -18.92 18.76
C SER A 690 -2.77 -20.28 19.37
N ASP A 691 -2.68 -21.32 18.54
CA ASP A 691 -2.73 -22.74 18.95
C ASP A 691 -4.06 -23.19 19.60
N VAL A 692 -5.14 -22.45 19.35
CA VAL A 692 -6.51 -22.84 19.69
C VAL A 692 -7.01 -23.88 18.68
N ASN A 693 -6.42 -25.08 18.77
CA ASN A 693 -6.54 -26.15 17.78
C ASN A 693 -7.63 -27.16 18.16
N PHE A 694 -8.38 -27.63 17.16
CA PHE A 694 -9.48 -28.58 17.34
C PHE A 694 -9.31 -29.80 16.43
N GLY A 695 -9.14 -30.97 17.05
CA GLY A 695 -9.08 -32.26 16.39
C GLY A 695 -10.47 -32.89 16.29
N PHE A 696 -10.80 -33.42 15.11
CA PHE A 696 -12.06 -34.14 14.89
C PHE A 696 -11.82 -35.44 14.12
N ALA A 697 -12.42 -36.53 14.61
CA ALA A 697 -12.49 -37.81 13.90
C ALA A 697 -13.93 -38.05 13.41
N PRO A 698 -14.15 -38.78 12.31
CA PRO A 698 -15.47 -39.36 12.04
C PRO A 698 -15.93 -40.19 13.24
N PRO A 699 -17.24 -40.24 13.59
CA PRO A 699 -17.72 -40.98 14.74
C PRO A 699 -17.19 -42.40 14.70
N GLY A 700 -16.33 -42.74 15.66
CA GLY A 700 -15.64 -44.02 15.68
C GLY A 700 -16.68 -45.13 15.62
N ASN A 701 -16.67 -45.92 14.54
CA ASN A 701 -17.49 -47.11 14.47
C ASN A 701 -17.10 -47.99 15.66
N PRO A 702 -18.02 -48.31 16.58
CA PRO A 702 -17.64 -48.97 17.82
C PRO A 702 -17.11 -50.39 17.59
N TRP A 703 -17.17 -50.90 16.35
CA TRP A 703 -16.60 -52.16 15.91
C TRP A 703 -15.26 -52.05 15.18
N THR A 704 -14.73 -50.85 14.94
CA THR A 704 -13.39 -50.64 14.36
C THR A 704 -12.42 -50.27 15.47
N ASN A 705 -11.21 -50.85 15.46
CA ASN A 705 -10.18 -50.49 16.45
C ASN A 705 -9.66 -49.08 16.10
N PRO A 706 -9.80 -48.08 16.99
CA PRO A 706 -9.41 -46.70 16.69
C PRO A 706 -7.89 -46.53 16.56
N PHE A 707 -7.08 -47.38 17.20
CA PHE A 707 -5.61 -47.26 17.19
C PHE A 707 -4.94 -48.07 16.07
N ASP A 708 -5.49 -49.22 15.72
CA ASP A 708 -5.01 -50.06 14.62
C ASP A 708 -6.15 -50.94 14.09
N PRO A 709 -6.85 -50.55 13.01
CA PRO A 709 -8.01 -51.27 12.48
C PRO A 709 -7.77 -52.74 12.12
N LEU A 710 -6.50 -53.17 11.93
CA LEU A 710 -6.14 -54.55 11.61
C LEU A 710 -5.94 -55.41 12.88
N ASN A 711 -5.74 -54.78 14.04
CA ASN A 711 -5.64 -55.40 15.36
C ASN A 711 -7.05 -55.57 15.97
N VAL A 712 -7.79 -56.52 15.41
CA VAL A 712 -9.17 -56.90 15.80
C VAL A 712 -9.25 -57.31 17.28
N SER A 713 -8.19 -57.91 17.81
CA SER A 713 -8.10 -58.44 19.18
C SER A 713 -7.78 -57.39 20.25
N ASP A 714 -7.23 -56.24 19.85
CA ASP A 714 -6.72 -55.16 20.71
C ASP A 714 -5.52 -55.54 21.61
N ASP A 715 -4.71 -56.53 21.21
CA ASP A 715 -3.57 -57.01 22.00
C ASP A 715 -2.21 -56.36 21.65
N ARG A 716 -2.22 -55.45 20.66
CA ARG A 716 -1.10 -54.72 20.04
C ARG A 716 -0.28 -55.50 19.02
N TYR A 717 -0.74 -56.67 18.59
CA TYR A 717 -0.09 -57.45 17.54
C TYR A 717 -1.10 -57.85 16.46
N ILE A 718 -0.85 -57.48 15.21
CA ILE A 718 -1.63 -58.01 14.07
C ILE A 718 -1.17 -59.46 13.83
N THR A 719 -2.01 -60.43 14.19
CA THR A 719 -1.71 -61.86 14.11
C THR A 719 -2.77 -62.63 13.32
N PRO A 720 -2.56 -63.92 12.98
CA PRO A 720 -3.60 -64.77 12.43
C PRO A 720 -4.84 -64.94 13.35
N PHE A 721 -4.75 -64.56 14.63
CA PHE A 721 -5.90 -64.56 15.54
C PHE A 721 -6.91 -63.48 15.15
N ASP A 722 -6.46 -62.29 14.77
CA ASP A 722 -7.31 -61.16 14.37
C ASP A 722 -8.18 -61.50 13.14
N ALA A 723 -7.57 -62.13 12.13
CA ALA A 723 -8.29 -62.64 10.97
C ALA A 723 -9.31 -63.75 11.38
N LEU A 724 -8.94 -64.62 12.33
CA LEU A 724 -9.81 -65.67 12.83
C LEU A 724 -11.02 -65.12 13.61
N LEU A 725 -10.86 -64.00 14.33
CA LEU A 725 -11.95 -63.33 15.03
C LEU A 725 -13.02 -62.82 14.04
N VAL A 726 -12.61 -62.16 12.95
CA VAL A 726 -13.53 -61.73 11.87
C VAL A 726 -14.19 -62.93 11.19
N ILE A 727 -13.42 -63.99 10.87
CA ILE A 727 -13.95 -65.21 10.26
C ILE A 727 -14.98 -65.90 11.18
N ASN A 728 -14.73 -65.96 12.48
CA ASN A 728 -15.66 -66.53 13.45
C ASN A 728 -16.95 -65.71 13.53
N TRP A 729 -16.86 -64.37 13.50
CA TRP A 729 -18.03 -63.50 13.42
C TRP A 729 -18.83 -63.75 12.15
N LEU A 730 -18.18 -63.83 10.98
CA LEU A 730 -18.82 -64.17 9.70
C LEU A 730 -19.52 -65.54 9.73
N ASN A 731 -18.90 -66.55 10.33
CA ASN A 731 -19.50 -67.88 10.47
C ASN A 731 -20.72 -67.89 11.40
N GLN A 732 -20.76 -67.01 12.40
CA GLN A 732 -21.84 -66.93 13.38
C GLN A 732 -22.98 -65.99 12.95
N TYR A 733 -22.67 -64.90 12.24
CA TYR A 733 -23.60 -63.80 11.95
C TYR A 733 -23.70 -63.40 10.46
N GLY A 734 -22.87 -63.95 9.57
CA GLY A 734 -22.70 -63.49 8.17
C GLY A 734 -23.92 -63.59 7.24
N GLN A 735 -25.09 -64.01 7.73
CA GLN A 735 -26.37 -63.79 7.04
C GLN A 735 -26.88 -62.35 7.17
N ASN A 736 -26.40 -61.60 8.16
CA ASN A 736 -26.64 -60.17 8.33
C ASN A 736 -25.29 -59.46 8.52
N PRO A 737 -24.69 -58.90 7.45
CA PRO A 737 -23.37 -58.29 7.54
C PRO A 737 -23.37 -56.97 8.32
N THR A 738 -24.51 -56.28 8.43
CA THR A 738 -24.59 -54.99 9.15
C THR A 738 -24.40 -55.20 10.65
N LEU A 739 -23.43 -54.49 11.23
CA LEU A 739 -23.12 -54.58 12.65
C LEU A 739 -24.11 -53.75 13.49
N PRO A 740 -24.37 -54.14 14.76
CA PRO A 740 -25.21 -53.35 15.66
C PRO A 740 -24.64 -51.94 15.89
N ALA A 741 -25.48 -50.92 16.03
CA ALA A 741 -25.03 -49.53 16.22
C ALA A 741 -24.21 -49.26 17.51
N ILE A 742 -24.14 -50.23 18.43
CA ILE A 742 -23.32 -50.17 19.66
C ILE A 742 -22.59 -51.52 19.78
N ARG A 743 -21.28 -51.48 20.00
CA ARG A 743 -20.50 -52.68 20.37
C ARG A 743 -20.65 -52.93 21.89
N PRO A 744 -21.09 -54.12 22.32
CA PRO A 744 -21.06 -54.52 23.73
C PRO A 744 -19.62 -54.58 24.28
N ASP A 745 -19.44 -54.13 25.53
CA ASP A 745 -18.15 -54.19 26.24
C ASP A 745 -17.56 -55.61 26.21
N GLY A 746 -16.27 -55.71 25.86
CA GLY A 746 -15.55 -56.99 25.78
C GLY A 746 -15.70 -57.74 24.45
N ASN A 747 -16.40 -57.20 23.45
CA ASN A 747 -16.33 -57.71 22.08
C ASN A 747 -15.12 -57.13 21.32
N TYR A 748 -14.63 -57.92 20.36
CA TYR A 748 -13.54 -57.55 19.45
C TYR A 748 -13.94 -56.50 18.41
N PHE A 749 -12.94 -55.90 17.77
CA PHE A 749 -13.09 -54.88 16.74
C PHE A 749 -13.20 -55.52 15.33
N ILE A 750 -14.39 -56.05 15.04
CA ILE A 750 -14.65 -56.89 13.86
C ILE A 750 -14.65 -56.12 12.51
N ASP A 751 -14.88 -54.81 12.53
CA ASP A 751 -15.03 -53.97 11.34
C ASP A 751 -13.69 -53.32 10.97
N VAL A 752 -13.00 -53.90 10.00
CA VAL A 752 -11.60 -53.57 9.70
C VAL A 752 -11.53 -52.43 8.67
N ASN A 753 -12.52 -52.30 7.80
CA ASN A 753 -12.57 -51.25 6.77
C ASN A 753 -13.38 -50.00 7.18
N ASN A 754 -14.02 -50.02 8.35
CA ASN A 754 -14.86 -48.96 8.90
C ASN A 754 -16.11 -48.65 8.04
N ASP A 755 -16.78 -49.67 7.49
CA ASP A 755 -17.99 -49.50 6.65
C ASP A 755 -19.33 -49.78 7.36
N GLY A 756 -19.28 -50.16 8.64
CA GLY A 756 -20.45 -50.48 9.48
C GLY A 756 -20.92 -51.93 9.32
N ARG A 757 -20.09 -52.80 8.73
CA ARG A 757 -20.41 -54.18 8.41
C ARG A 757 -19.22 -55.10 8.63
N CYS A 758 -19.54 -56.34 8.93
CA CYS A 758 -18.58 -57.44 8.84
C CYS A 758 -18.81 -58.20 7.54
N THR A 759 -17.81 -58.21 6.67
CA THR A 759 -17.81 -58.91 5.39
C THR A 759 -16.55 -59.75 5.22
N PRO A 760 -16.48 -60.67 4.22
CA PRO A 760 -15.23 -61.35 3.89
C PRO A 760 -14.09 -60.41 3.47
N PHE A 761 -14.36 -59.14 3.17
CA PHE A 761 -13.33 -58.15 2.84
C PHE A 761 -12.51 -57.75 4.08
N ASP A 762 -13.15 -57.63 5.24
CA ASP A 762 -12.51 -57.29 6.52
C ASP A 762 -11.47 -58.34 6.93
N ALA A 763 -11.85 -59.62 6.86
CA ALA A 763 -10.92 -60.73 7.07
C ALA A 763 -9.80 -60.73 6.02
N LEU A 764 -10.10 -60.36 4.77
CA LEU A 764 -9.11 -60.31 3.69
C LEU A 764 -8.08 -59.18 3.89
N LEU A 765 -8.45 -58.04 4.49
CA LEU A 765 -7.50 -56.96 4.81
C LEU A 765 -6.45 -57.43 5.82
N VAL A 766 -6.86 -58.07 6.90
CA VAL A 766 -5.94 -58.65 7.91
C VAL A 766 -5.08 -59.76 7.28
N ILE A 767 -5.68 -60.67 6.52
CA ILE A 767 -4.94 -61.74 5.81
C ILE A 767 -3.92 -61.17 4.82
N ASN A 768 -4.25 -60.10 4.10
CA ASN A 768 -3.32 -59.46 3.17
C ASN A 768 -2.15 -58.81 3.91
N HIS A 769 -2.40 -58.09 5.01
CA HIS A 769 -1.33 -57.55 5.87
C HIS A 769 -0.41 -58.69 6.35
N LEU A 770 -0.97 -59.78 6.87
CA LEU A 770 -0.22 -60.94 7.34
C LEU A 770 0.57 -61.64 6.23
N ASN A 771 0.08 -61.68 4.99
CA ASN A 771 0.82 -62.26 3.86
C ASN A 771 1.94 -61.35 3.36
N LEU A 772 1.77 -60.03 3.45
CA LEU A 772 2.79 -59.05 3.09
C LEU A 772 3.92 -59.01 4.13
N ASN A 773 3.59 -59.05 5.42
CA ASN A 773 4.54 -58.91 6.52
C ASN A 773 5.02 -60.26 7.12
N GLY A 774 4.30 -61.36 6.88
CA GLY A 774 4.59 -62.70 7.41
C GLY A 774 5.68 -63.49 6.66
N SER A 775 6.45 -62.86 5.77
CA SER A 775 7.55 -63.50 5.05
C SER A 775 8.85 -63.64 5.88
N THR A 776 8.75 -63.71 7.21
CA THR A 776 9.81 -64.15 8.11
C THR A 776 9.25 -65.15 9.13
N PRO A 777 9.73 -66.41 9.16
CA PRO A 777 9.14 -67.44 10.02
C PRO A 777 9.58 -67.28 11.47
N ALA A 778 8.61 -67.05 12.36
CA ALA A 778 8.81 -67.21 13.80
C ALA A 778 8.94 -68.71 14.13
N ILE A 779 10.05 -69.09 14.77
CA ILE A 779 10.20 -70.42 15.36
C ILE A 779 9.43 -70.45 16.68
N VAL A 780 8.34 -71.22 16.72
CA VAL A 780 7.72 -71.66 17.98
C VAL A 780 7.98 -73.15 18.13
N GLY A 781 8.80 -73.51 19.13
CA GLY A 781 9.01 -74.90 19.52
C GLY A 781 8.08 -75.26 20.67
N GLU A 782 7.11 -76.14 20.42
CA GLU A 782 6.33 -76.77 21.49
C GLU A 782 7.11 -77.94 22.13
N SER A 783 6.71 -78.26 23.36
CA SER A 783 7.46 -79.07 24.34
C SER A 783 7.24 -80.57 24.28
N GLU A 784 8.25 -81.37 24.65
CA GLU A 784 8.17 -82.65 25.40
C GLU A 784 9.60 -83.21 25.67
N PRO A 785 9.82 -84.21 26.54
CA PRO A 785 9.41 -84.39 27.95
C PRO A 785 10.68 -84.57 28.85
N PRO A 786 10.61 -84.88 30.18
CA PRO A 786 11.82 -84.99 31.00
C PRO A 786 12.49 -86.37 30.89
N ASP A 787 13.83 -86.39 30.80
CA ASP A 787 14.66 -87.60 30.98
C ASP A 787 15.92 -87.31 31.82
N GLU A 788 16.51 -88.35 32.38
CA GLU A 788 17.43 -88.31 33.52
C GLU A 788 18.89 -87.93 33.16
N GLY A 789 19.51 -87.14 34.04
CA GLY A 789 20.86 -87.44 34.54
C GLY A 789 22.10 -87.05 33.71
N GLY A 790 22.92 -86.15 34.29
CA GLY A 790 24.35 -86.45 34.43
C GLY A 790 25.39 -85.66 33.61
N ASN A 791 25.86 -84.57 34.23
CA ASN A 791 27.29 -84.35 34.54
C ASN A 791 28.34 -83.98 33.43
N ASN A 792 28.97 -82.82 33.67
CA ASN A 792 30.37 -82.41 33.36
C ASN A 792 30.86 -81.98 31.95
N GLY A 793 31.76 -80.97 31.97
CA GLY A 793 32.54 -80.42 30.85
C GLY A 793 32.06 -79.01 30.45
N SER A 794 32.67 -77.86 30.78
CA SER A 794 34.08 -77.43 30.92
C SER A 794 34.91 -77.49 29.61
N GLY A 795 35.41 -76.32 29.19
CA GLY A 795 36.21 -76.08 27.96
C GLY A 795 35.49 -75.08 27.06
N ASP A 796 35.74 -73.76 27.06
CA ASP A 796 36.99 -72.99 26.90
C ASP A 796 37.58 -73.02 25.47
N GLY A 797 38.06 -71.86 25.00
CA GLY A 797 39.08 -71.79 23.95
C GLY A 797 38.77 -71.04 22.64
N GLY A 798 39.24 -69.79 22.55
CA GLY A 798 39.77 -69.17 21.32
C GLY A 798 38.79 -68.33 20.47
N THR A 799 38.99 -67.03 20.20
CA THR A 799 40.13 -66.33 19.55
C THR A 799 40.47 -66.90 18.17
N GLY A 800 40.58 -66.12 17.09
CA GLY A 800 40.53 -64.66 16.91
C GLY A 800 41.14 -64.30 15.53
N ASP A 801 41.41 -63.01 15.28
CA ASP A 801 42.06 -62.47 14.05
C ASP A 801 41.19 -62.56 12.77
N GLY A 802 41.16 -61.60 11.83
CA GLY A 802 41.89 -60.33 11.70
C GLY A 802 42.26 -60.10 10.23
N GLY A 803 42.00 -58.92 9.65
CA GLY A 803 42.39 -58.62 8.26
C GLY A 803 41.61 -57.51 7.57
N THR A 804 42.26 -56.36 7.36
CA THR A 804 41.73 -55.15 6.70
C THR A 804 42.42 -54.87 5.35
N GLY A 805 41.75 -54.15 4.44
CA GLY A 805 42.31 -53.53 3.21
C GLY A 805 41.50 -53.90 1.96
N ASP A 806 40.68 -53.03 1.36
CA ASP A 806 40.94 -51.75 0.65
C ASP A 806 41.35 -51.91 -0.83
N GLY A 807 40.86 -51.04 -1.73
CA GLY A 807 41.39 -50.92 -3.11
C GLY A 807 40.43 -50.99 -4.33
N GLY A 808 39.46 -50.07 -4.45
CA GLY A 808 39.12 -49.28 -5.66
C GLY A 808 38.87 -49.86 -7.09
N THR A 809 37.86 -49.25 -7.75
CA THR A 809 37.74 -48.89 -9.20
C THR A 809 37.28 -49.89 -10.29
N GLY A 810 36.03 -49.71 -10.77
CA GLY A 810 35.68 -49.13 -12.10
C GLY A 810 35.75 -49.93 -13.43
N GLY A 811 34.59 -50.09 -14.11
CA GLY A 811 34.48 -49.80 -15.57
C GLY A 811 33.89 -50.83 -16.57
N SER A 812 32.76 -50.45 -17.21
CA SER A 812 32.42 -50.57 -18.66
C SER A 812 31.99 -51.90 -19.35
N GLY A 813 31.00 -51.76 -20.27
CA GLY A 813 30.63 -52.69 -21.38
C GLY A 813 29.10 -52.98 -21.44
N THR A 814 28.22 -52.61 -22.40
CA THR A 814 28.14 -52.46 -23.89
C THR A 814 27.71 -53.70 -24.70
N GLY A 815 26.62 -53.57 -25.46
CA GLY A 815 26.08 -54.46 -26.53
C GLY A 815 24.57 -54.17 -26.73
N GLU A 816 24.07 -53.63 -27.86
CA GLU A 816 23.80 -54.27 -29.18
C GLU A 816 23.06 -55.62 -29.08
N GLY A 817 22.01 -55.95 -29.85
CA GLY A 817 21.27 -55.26 -30.92
C GLY A 817 20.55 -56.31 -31.81
N GLY A 818 19.31 -56.10 -32.27
CA GLY A 818 18.61 -57.13 -33.07
C GLY A 818 17.23 -56.76 -33.64
N THR A 819 16.99 -57.12 -34.91
CA THR A 819 15.80 -56.78 -35.72
C THR A 819 14.85 -57.97 -35.95
N GLY A 820 13.55 -57.73 -36.16
CA GLY A 820 12.60 -58.75 -36.62
C GLY A 820 11.29 -58.16 -37.21
N ASP A 821 10.88 -58.66 -38.37
CA ASP A 821 9.75 -58.20 -39.20
C ASP A 821 8.50 -59.10 -39.02
N GLY A 822 7.29 -58.62 -39.39
CA GLY A 822 6.06 -59.43 -39.39
C GLY A 822 4.76 -58.62 -39.46
N GLY A 823 4.12 -58.58 -40.64
CA GLY A 823 2.83 -57.90 -40.86
C GLY A 823 1.66 -58.82 -41.29
N SER A 824 0.51 -58.19 -41.60
CA SER A 824 -0.79 -58.77 -42.06
C SER A 824 -1.59 -59.60 -41.02
N GLY A 825 -2.93 -59.63 -41.02
CA GLY A 825 -3.95 -58.87 -41.77
C GLY A 825 -5.33 -59.56 -41.81
N SER A 826 -6.43 -58.79 -41.83
CA SER A 826 -7.86 -59.23 -42.03
C SER A 826 -8.52 -60.05 -40.89
N GLY A 827 -9.81 -59.91 -40.56
CA GLY A 827 -10.82 -58.91 -40.97
C GLY A 827 -12.29 -59.32 -40.63
N GLY A 828 -13.19 -58.33 -40.50
CA GLY A 828 -14.62 -58.44 -40.85
C GLY A 828 -15.70 -58.86 -39.82
N GLY A 829 -16.62 -57.93 -39.48
CA GLY A 829 -18.06 -58.18 -39.75
C GLY A 829 -19.15 -57.89 -38.67
N SER A 830 -19.99 -56.87 -38.92
CA SER A 830 -21.44 -56.74 -38.54
C SER A 830 -21.81 -56.51 -37.05
N SER A 831 -22.83 -55.73 -36.62
CA SER A 831 -23.69 -54.61 -37.14
C SER A 831 -24.57 -54.08 -35.96
N GLY A 832 -25.34 -52.97 -35.97
CA GLY A 832 -25.49 -51.85 -36.92
C GLY A 832 -26.87 -51.12 -36.85
N GLY A 833 -26.90 -49.80 -36.60
CA GLY A 833 -28.10 -48.91 -36.63
C GLY A 833 -28.24 -47.97 -35.40
N GLY A 834 -28.76 -46.73 -35.47
CA GLY A 834 -29.10 -45.85 -36.61
C GLY A 834 -30.37 -44.99 -36.44
N SER A 835 -30.26 -43.64 -36.38
CA SER A 835 -31.27 -42.57 -36.66
C SER A 835 -30.75 -41.22 -36.11
N SER A 836 -30.43 -40.15 -36.87
CA SER A 836 -31.30 -39.16 -37.58
C SER A 836 -32.23 -38.35 -36.65
N GLY A 837 -32.42 -37.02 -36.76
CA GLY A 837 -31.98 -35.91 -37.65
C GLY A 837 -32.68 -34.60 -37.18
N THR A 838 -32.33 -33.35 -37.52
CA THR A 838 -32.48 -32.69 -38.85
C THR A 838 -32.09 -31.19 -38.75
N ILE A 839 -31.61 -30.57 -39.85
CA ILE A 839 -31.39 -29.11 -40.05
C ILE A 839 -32.38 -28.59 -41.13
N ILE A 840 -32.73 -27.30 -41.12
CA ILE A 840 -33.40 -26.60 -42.25
C ILE A 840 -32.62 -25.31 -42.60
N GLU A 841 -32.57 -24.98 -43.90
CA GLU A 841 -31.70 -23.96 -44.52
C GLU A 841 -32.31 -22.54 -44.68
N LEU A 842 -31.48 -21.63 -45.20
CA LEU A 842 -31.66 -20.19 -45.48
C LEU A 842 -32.58 -19.90 -46.72
N PRO A 843 -32.86 -18.61 -47.07
CA PRO A 843 -31.97 -17.90 -48.02
C PRO A 843 -31.91 -16.34 -47.94
N GLY A 844 -30.82 -15.73 -48.46
CA GLY A 844 -30.84 -14.40 -49.11
C GLY A 844 -29.90 -13.28 -48.60
N GLY A 845 -28.90 -12.88 -49.40
CA GLY A 845 -28.20 -11.57 -49.33
C GLY A 845 -28.76 -10.56 -50.37
N PRO A 846 -28.07 -9.45 -50.77
CA PRO A 846 -26.62 -9.17 -50.62
C PRO A 846 -26.15 -7.69 -50.32
N ALA A 847 -24.86 -7.56 -49.99
CA ALA A 847 -23.81 -6.56 -50.37
C ALA A 847 -24.04 -5.02 -50.56
N GLY A 848 -23.00 -4.24 -50.18
CA GLY A 848 -22.69 -2.85 -50.62
C GLY A 848 -22.22 -1.95 -49.44
N GLU A 849 -20.93 -1.84 -49.11
CA GLU A 849 -19.89 -0.91 -49.66
C GLU A 849 -20.20 0.60 -49.58
N GLY A 850 -19.32 1.40 -48.95
CA GLY A 850 -19.22 2.86 -49.20
C GLY A 850 -18.88 3.82 -48.03
N GLU A 851 -17.60 3.91 -47.62
CA GLU A 851 -16.95 5.21 -47.30
C GLU A 851 -16.46 5.82 -48.65
N PRO A 852 -16.27 7.15 -48.87
CA PRO A 852 -15.63 8.09 -47.91
C PRO A 852 -16.01 9.62 -47.96
N SER A 853 -15.52 10.36 -46.96
CA SER A 853 -14.94 11.74 -46.98
C SER A 853 -15.48 12.94 -47.82
N ALA A 854 -15.54 14.12 -47.14
CA ALA A 854 -14.99 15.44 -47.54
C ALA A 854 -15.90 16.67 -47.85
N GLU A 855 -15.55 17.79 -47.17
CA GLU A 855 -15.55 19.24 -47.55
C GLU A 855 -16.82 20.14 -47.67
N VAL A 856 -16.94 21.05 -46.66
CA VAL A 856 -17.02 22.54 -46.71
C VAL A 856 -17.96 23.28 -47.70
N TYR A 857 -18.92 24.09 -47.19
CA TYR A 857 -18.95 25.58 -47.32
C TYR A 857 -20.13 26.26 -46.57
N ASP A 858 -19.90 27.52 -46.17
CA ASP A 858 -20.71 28.53 -45.47
C ASP A 858 -22.27 28.52 -45.57
N LEU A 859 -22.91 28.94 -44.46
CA LEU A 859 -23.66 30.22 -44.43
C LEU A 859 -23.88 30.80 -43.02
N LEU A 860 -23.51 32.06 -42.82
CA LEU A 860 -24.01 32.88 -41.70
C LEU A 860 -25.50 33.15 -41.84
N LEU A 861 -26.25 33.11 -40.73
CA LEU A 861 -27.39 34.00 -40.47
C LEU A 861 -27.68 34.04 -38.95
N ALA A 862 -28.09 35.19 -38.44
CA ALA A 862 -28.08 35.51 -37.00
C ALA A 862 -29.48 35.85 -36.44
N ILE A 863 -29.52 36.08 -35.11
CA ILE A 863 -30.60 36.71 -34.31
C ILE A 863 -31.76 35.77 -33.90
N PRO A 864 -32.30 35.81 -32.64
CA PRO A 864 -31.73 36.27 -31.36
C PRO A 864 -31.79 35.21 -30.23
N VAL A 865 -30.95 35.35 -29.20
CA VAL A 865 -31.18 34.66 -27.90
C VAL A 865 -32.01 35.56 -26.99
N THR A 866 -33.22 35.14 -26.64
CA THR A 866 -34.02 35.73 -25.57
C THR A 866 -33.60 35.17 -24.21
N SER A 867 -33.43 36.05 -23.23
CA SER A 867 -32.97 35.75 -21.88
C SER A 867 -33.93 34.91 -21.05
N SER A 868 -33.52 33.69 -20.65
CA SER A 868 -33.72 33.16 -19.29
C SER A 868 -33.01 31.80 -19.13
N ALA A 869 -31.83 31.79 -18.54
CA ALA A 869 -31.20 30.59 -18.01
C ALA A 869 -30.66 30.94 -16.62
N ALA A 870 -31.06 30.18 -15.60
CA ALA A 870 -30.53 30.35 -14.25
C ALA A 870 -29.07 29.90 -14.22
N THR A 871 -28.17 30.78 -13.78
CA THR A 871 -26.78 30.45 -13.52
C THR A 871 -26.71 29.58 -12.27
N SER A 872 -26.43 28.29 -12.44
CA SER A 872 -25.89 27.46 -11.38
C SER A 872 -24.45 27.89 -11.13
N GLU A 873 -24.24 28.77 -10.14
CA GLU A 873 -22.90 29.15 -9.68
C GLU A 873 -22.25 27.94 -9.01
N LEU A 874 -21.24 27.37 -9.68
CA LEU A 874 -20.37 26.36 -9.11
C LEU A 874 -19.34 27.07 -8.22
N THR A 875 -19.68 27.30 -6.95
CA THR A 875 -18.71 27.74 -5.94
C THR A 875 -17.78 26.59 -5.58
N LEU A 876 -16.54 26.65 -6.10
CA LEU A 876 -15.45 25.82 -5.62
C LEU A 876 -15.04 26.30 -4.21
N PRO A 877 -14.94 25.40 -3.20
CA PRO A 877 -14.48 25.79 -1.88
C PRO A 877 -12.98 26.10 -1.91
N LEU A 878 -12.60 27.29 -1.46
CA LEU A 878 -11.23 27.71 -1.27
C LEU A 878 -10.58 26.93 -0.11
N THR A 879 -9.31 26.57 -0.28
CA THR A 879 -8.47 25.95 0.75
C THR A 879 -7.77 27.02 1.60
N ASP A 880 -7.20 26.65 2.77
CA ASP A 880 -6.46 27.62 3.59
C ASP A 880 -5.22 28.20 2.85
N ASP A 881 -4.62 27.44 1.92
CA ASP A 881 -3.59 27.92 0.97
C ASP A 881 -4.09 29.09 0.10
N ASP A 882 -5.38 29.12 -0.26
CA ASP A 882 -5.98 30.22 -1.04
C ASP A 882 -6.26 31.47 -0.19
N ALA A 883 -6.27 31.35 1.14
CA ALA A 883 -6.45 32.49 2.05
C ALA A 883 -5.17 33.33 2.19
N GLU A 884 -3.98 32.69 2.24
CA GLU A 884 -2.70 33.38 2.05
C GLU A 884 -2.63 34.05 0.66
N TRP A 885 -3.14 33.37 -0.37
CA TRP A 885 -3.17 33.90 -1.74
C TRP A 885 -4.07 35.13 -1.92
N LEU A 886 -5.26 35.14 -1.30
CA LEU A 886 -6.17 36.29 -1.30
C LEU A 886 -5.62 37.49 -0.51
N ALA A 887 -4.83 37.26 0.53
CA ALA A 887 -4.17 38.33 1.29
C ALA A 887 -3.02 39.01 0.52
N LEU A 888 -2.36 38.29 -0.41
CA LEU A 888 -1.14 38.74 -1.09
C LEU A 888 -1.32 39.11 -2.58
N SER A 889 -2.34 38.57 -3.27
CA SER A 889 -2.48 38.69 -4.74
C SER A 889 -3.01 40.04 -5.24
N GLY A 890 -3.52 40.92 -4.37
CA GLY A 890 -3.88 42.30 -4.70
C GLY A 890 -4.94 42.51 -5.81
N SER A 891 -5.62 41.45 -6.25
CA SER A 891 -6.45 41.46 -7.46
C SER A 891 -7.81 42.15 -7.23
N SER A 892 -7.87 43.45 -7.56
CA SER A 892 -9.04 44.31 -7.28
C SER A 892 -10.24 44.10 -8.22
N SER A 893 -10.56 42.87 -8.62
CA SER A 893 -11.65 42.56 -9.56
C SER A 893 -12.47 41.31 -9.23
N LEU A 894 -12.68 40.99 -7.94
CA LEU A 894 -13.77 40.12 -7.48
C LEU A 894 -14.25 40.47 -6.04
N ALA A 895 -14.02 41.70 -5.59
CA ALA A 895 -14.32 42.16 -4.24
C ALA A 895 -15.81 42.51 -4.04
N SER A 896 -16.70 41.51 -4.08
CA SER A 896 -18.07 41.62 -3.57
C SER A 896 -18.72 40.27 -3.26
N TYR A 897 -18.17 39.48 -2.33
CA TYR A 897 -18.91 38.50 -1.49
C TYR A 897 -18.00 37.80 -0.44
N VAL A 898 -17.31 38.58 0.40
CA VAL A 898 -16.68 38.06 1.64
C VAL A 898 -16.94 39.05 2.78
N ASP A 899 -18.15 38.99 3.31
CA ASP A 899 -18.46 39.52 4.64
C ASP A 899 -18.76 38.32 5.55
N GLN A 900 -18.30 38.38 6.81
CA GLN A 900 -18.48 37.36 7.86
C GLN A 900 -17.45 36.21 8.00
N TRP A 901 -16.19 36.34 7.53
CA TRP A 901 -15.09 35.44 7.96
C TRP A 901 -13.73 36.15 8.13
N ALA A 902 -13.71 37.23 8.91
CA ALA A 902 -12.49 38.02 9.21
C ALA A 902 -12.43 38.56 10.65
N VAL A 903 -13.06 37.85 11.62
CA VAL A 903 -13.18 38.31 13.02
C VAL A 903 -12.29 37.53 14.00
N ASP A 904 -12.05 36.24 13.77
CA ASP A 904 -11.37 35.40 14.77
C ASP A 904 -9.85 35.28 14.57
N LEU A 905 -9.30 35.60 13.40
CA LEU A 905 -7.84 35.66 13.17
C LEU A 905 -7.18 36.99 13.63
N LEU A 906 -7.98 37.96 14.08
CA LEU A 906 -7.52 39.27 14.58
C LEU A 906 -7.77 39.45 16.09
N ALA A 907 -8.01 38.36 16.81
CA ALA A 907 -8.34 38.36 18.23
C ALA A 907 -7.11 38.40 19.18
N GLU A 908 -5.90 38.07 18.71
CA GLU A 908 -4.69 38.05 19.57
C GLU A 908 -3.76 39.26 19.43
N ASP A 909 -3.82 40.05 18.33
CA ASP A 909 -3.00 41.28 18.21
C ASP A 909 -3.70 42.53 18.77
N ARG A 910 -3.95 42.54 20.09
CA ARG A 910 -4.35 43.75 20.84
C ARG A 910 -3.55 44.00 22.12
N SER A 911 -2.24 43.79 22.06
CA SER A 911 -1.28 44.58 22.84
C SER A 911 0.08 44.56 22.12
N LEU A 912 0.48 45.61 21.42
CA LEU A 912 0.93 46.86 22.02
C LEU A 912 0.89 48.03 21.01
N GLY A 913 0.14 49.08 21.31
CA GLY A 913 0.32 50.35 20.61
C GLY A 913 1.51 51.14 21.15
N VAL A 914 2.36 51.70 20.28
CA VAL A 914 2.81 53.11 20.28
C VAL A 914 3.91 53.36 19.22
N LEU A 915 3.53 54.13 18.18
CA LEU A 915 4.34 55.08 17.38
C LEU A 915 5.83 54.78 17.07
N LYS A 916 6.13 54.76 15.76
CA LYS A 916 6.72 55.96 15.10
C LYS A 916 6.58 55.97 13.57
N ARG A 917 5.89 57.00 13.05
CA ARG A 917 6.07 57.46 11.66
C ARG A 917 7.46 58.06 11.48
N ARG A 918 8.08 57.89 10.30
CA ARG A 918 8.66 59.01 9.53
C ARG A 918 9.04 58.65 8.08
N ARG A 919 8.22 59.18 7.17
CA ARG A 919 8.46 59.48 5.75
C ARG A 919 8.96 58.37 4.83
#